data_AF-A0A9E7EN76-F1
#
_entry.id   AF-A0A9E7EN76-F1
#
_cell.length_a   1.000
_cell.length_b   1.000
_cell.length_c   1.000
_cell.angle_alpha   90.00
_cell.angle_beta   90.00
_cell.angle_gamma   90.00
#
_symmetry.space_group_name_H-M   'P 1'
#
loop_
_entity.id
_entity.type
_entity.pdbx_description
1 polymer ?
#
loop_
_entity_poly.entity_id
_entity_poly.type
_entity_poly.pdbx_seq_one_letter_code
_entity_poly.pdbx_strand_id
1 'polypeptide(L)'
;MAMATKIPARIPPSLLARSLSSASSIAEKLPKASSPASPAIDLSDTQRLFASVPTASLLHSLANLSAMAAGPLVDVGVAVLRAALASEGQLLRAAAIGVARATVHRHFCAGDGFEDAGRAVTGMWEEQGLRSILDYGMEDAEDSAACDRNLAGFLRTVEMASSLPPSSASVCIKITAICPISLLERVSDLLRWEQQDPTLRLPWKTNSIPVLCDSSPLYLTRSAPDPLTEMEECDLQLASQRLSKICEQCTEANIPLLIDAEYTSVQPAIDYFTYSAAVQFNHGNHPIVFGTIQAYLRDSKERMVNAVKAAEHEGVSLGVKLVRGAYITRETKLASSLGAPSPIHPSIQETHNCFNSCASFMLEKVRRGSGAVMLATHNVRSGQIAAEKATELGIGRVDRKLQFAQLMGMADGLTYGLRNAGFQVSKYVPFGPVEQVMPYLLRRAEENRGLLCTTTVDRQLISVSHTLRSRPQMAMATKICARIPASLLARSLSSASSLTEKHPEAPSPANPVIDLSDTQRLFASIPTASLLHSLANLSAMAAGTLVDVGVAVLRAALASEGKLLRAAAIGAARATVHRHFCAGEGFEDAGHAVTGMWEEQGLRSILDYGMEDAEDGAACDRNLAGFLRTIEMASSLPPSSASVCVKITAICPISLLERVSDLLRWEQQDPTLQLPWKTNSIPVLCDSSPLYLTRSAPDPLTEMEEYDLRLALQRLSKICERCTEANIPLLIDAEYTSVQPAIDYFTYAAAVRFNHGDHPIVFGTIQAYLRDSRERMVNAVRAAEREGVSLGVKLVRGAYMTRETKLASSMGAPSPVHPSIQETHNCFNSCASFMLEKVRRRSGAVVLATHNVRSGQIAAKKAMELGIGRDDHKLQFAQLMGMADGLTHGLRNAGFQVSKYVPFGPVEQVMPYLLRRAEENRGLLCTSTVDRQLIRKEIFRRLATAVIVGSFIYAGSKAKNKSKASNETCVESEPEAGDNQSTPYSRLSSQNLNSSSVISG
;
A
#
# COMPACT_ATOMS: atom_id res chain seq x y z
N MET A 1 -17.19 -16.67 -42.07
CA MET A 1 -16.82 -16.47 -43.51
C MET A 1 -16.47 -14.99 -43.72
N ALA A 2 -15.94 -14.62 -44.90
CA ALA A 2 -15.42 -13.28 -45.24
C ALA A 2 -16.47 -12.13 -45.10
N MET A 3 -16.15 -10.83 -45.06
CA MET A 3 -14.98 -10.02 -45.48
C MET A 3 -14.60 -8.98 -44.38
N ALA A 4 -13.36 -8.53 -44.16
CA ALA A 4 -12.48 -7.65 -44.98
C ALA A 4 -13.13 -6.28 -45.34
N THR A 5 -12.58 -5.09 -45.07
CA THR A 5 -11.27 -4.63 -44.51
C THR A 5 -11.53 -3.58 -43.37
N LYS A 6 -10.80 -2.50 -43.00
CA LYS A 6 -9.64 -1.72 -43.54
C LYS A 6 -9.04 -0.79 -42.45
N ILE A 7 -7.86 -0.20 -42.69
CA ILE A 7 -7.22 0.86 -41.87
C ILE A 7 -6.65 1.96 -42.77
N PRO A 8 -6.77 3.25 -42.39
CA PRO A 8 -5.68 4.24 -42.53
C PRO A 8 -5.55 5.17 -41.29
N ALA A 9 -4.43 5.80 -40.94
CA ALA A 9 -3.06 5.79 -41.49
C ALA A 9 -2.02 6.07 -40.37
N ARG A 10 -0.72 6.02 -40.71
CA ARG A 10 0.43 6.07 -39.79
C ARG A 10 1.16 7.42 -39.85
N ILE A 11 1.43 8.05 -38.70
CA ILE A 11 2.26 9.28 -38.62
C ILE A 11 3.77 8.91 -38.68
N PRO A 12 4.66 9.72 -39.29
CA PRO A 12 6.03 9.30 -39.61
C PRO A 12 7.02 9.29 -38.42
N PRO A 13 8.12 8.51 -38.48
CA PRO A 13 9.09 8.35 -37.39
C PRO A 13 10.04 9.56 -37.15
N SER A 14 9.80 10.71 -37.78
CA SER A 14 10.69 11.89 -37.71
C SER A 14 10.63 12.66 -36.38
N LEU A 15 9.59 12.46 -35.56
CA LEU A 15 9.45 13.14 -34.25
C LEU A 15 10.31 12.53 -33.13
N LEU A 16 10.69 11.25 -33.24
CA LEU A 16 11.47 10.53 -32.23
C LEU A 16 12.88 11.12 -32.01
N ALA A 17 13.48 11.72 -33.03
CA ALA A 17 14.87 12.19 -32.98
C ALA A 17 15.09 13.41 -32.06
N ARG A 18 14.05 14.18 -31.72
CA ARG A 18 14.20 15.47 -31.00
C ARG A 18 14.11 15.37 -29.47
N SER A 19 13.81 14.19 -28.93
CA SER A 19 13.69 13.96 -27.48
C SER A 19 15.02 13.67 -26.77
N LEU A 20 16.09 13.36 -27.52
CA LEU A 20 17.34 12.84 -26.95
C LEU A 20 18.33 13.91 -26.48
N SER A 21 18.10 15.19 -26.78
CA SER A 21 19.03 16.29 -26.45
C SER A 21 18.67 17.10 -25.20
N SER A 22 17.50 16.89 -24.60
CA SER A 22 17.07 17.58 -23.36
C SER A 22 17.35 16.78 -22.08
N ALA A 23 17.60 15.47 -22.19
CA ALA A 23 17.80 14.59 -21.04
C ALA A 23 19.04 14.93 -20.18
N SER A 24 20.01 15.66 -20.73
CA SER A 24 21.28 15.99 -20.04
C SER A 24 21.19 17.14 -19.03
N SER A 25 20.15 17.98 -19.06
CA SER A 25 20.06 19.19 -18.21
C SER A 25 19.22 19.03 -16.94
N ILE A 26 18.55 17.88 -16.75
CA ILE A 26 17.65 17.64 -15.61
C ILE A 26 18.41 17.17 -14.35
N ALA A 27 19.66 16.71 -14.50
CA ALA A 27 20.45 16.08 -13.44
C ALA A 27 20.92 16.99 -12.28
N GLU A 28 20.66 18.29 -12.31
CA GLU A 28 21.41 19.28 -11.50
C GLU A 28 20.67 19.88 -10.29
N LYS A 29 19.45 19.42 -9.95
CA LYS A 29 18.69 19.91 -8.77
C LYS A 29 18.02 18.80 -7.94
N LEU A 30 18.84 18.01 -7.23
CA LEU A 30 18.41 17.16 -6.10
C LEU A 30 19.22 17.51 -4.83
N PRO A 31 18.63 17.46 -3.62
CA PRO A 31 19.34 17.81 -2.39
C PRO A 31 20.48 16.81 -2.09
N LYS A 32 21.66 17.33 -1.72
CA LYS A 32 22.81 16.47 -1.37
C LYS A 32 22.51 15.65 -0.10
N ALA A 33 22.57 14.33 -0.23
CA ALA A 33 22.38 13.39 0.87
C ALA A 33 23.40 13.60 2.01
N SER A 34 22.98 13.31 3.24
CA SER A 34 23.86 13.32 4.42
C SER A 34 24.19 11.90 4.90
N SER A 35 25.24 11.78 5.73
CA SER A 35 25.93 10.52 6.07
C SER A 35 25.00 9.45 6.70
N PRO A 36 25.37 8.15 6.65
CA PRO A 36 24.41 7.06 6.52
C PRO A 36 23.48 6.94 7.74
N ALA A 37 22.31 7.58 7.59
CA ALA A 37 21.14 7.41 8.42
C ALA A 37 20.90 5.92 8.67
N SER A 38 20.42 5.61 9.88
CA SER A 38 20.48 4.23 10.30
C SER A 38 19.54 3.36 9.40
N PRO A 39 19.79 2.04 9.29
CA PRO A 39 18.83 1.03 8.69
C PRO A 39 17.94 -0.17 9.42
N ALA A 40 16.96 -0.43 10.43
CA ALA A 40 15.93 -0.04 11.57
C ALA A 40 15.28 1.34 12.13
N ILE A 41 14.28 2.04 11.51
CA ILE A 41 13.54 3.32 11.85
C ILE A 41 12.95 3.14 13.22
N ASP A 42 12.70 4.24 13.88
CA ASP A 42 13.41 4.27 15.10
C ASP A 42 12.51 4.58 16.22
N LEU A 43 11.40 3.87 16.29
CA LEU A 43 10.18 4.66 16.31
C LEU A 43 9.87 5.32 17.67
N SER A 44 10.83 5.46 18.58
CA SER A 44 10.78 5.71 20.02
C SER A 44 11.51 6.98 20.57
N ASP A 45 11.86 8.01 19.79
CA ASP A 45 12.46 9.34 20.11
C ASP A 45 11.65 10.64 19.81
N THR A 46 11.55 11.42 20.85
CA THR A 46 10.37 12.10 21.37
C THR A 46 10.24 13.84 21.31
N GLN A 47 10.88 15.09 21.82
CA GLN A 47 12.32 15.95 22.04
C GLN A 47 13.74 16.25 21.12
N ARG A 48 14.47 15.98 19.94
CA ARG A 48 14.83 15.23 18.62
C ARG A 48 14.06 15.08 17.27
N LEU A 49 13.24 14.08 16.93
CA LEU A 49 12.53 14.06 15.61
C LEU A 49 11.33 15.02 15.40
N PHE A 50 10.25 14.88 16.17
CA PHE A 50 8.89 15.34 15.84
C PHE A 50 8.64 16.85 15.91
N ALA A 51 8.24 17.49 14.81
CA ALA A 51 8.36 18.95 14.74
C ALA A 51 7.34 19.70 13.88
N SER A 52 7.28 19.47 12.57
CA SER A 52 6.46 20.32 11.67
C SER A 52 4.96 20.00 11.66
N VAL A 53 4.40 19.56 12.81
CA VAL A 53 2.98 19.79 13.09
C VAL A 53 2.77 20.45 14.47
N PRO A 54 1.86 21.44 14.57
CA PRO A 54 1.53 22.13 15.81
C PRO A 54 1.03 21.25 16.97
N THR A 55 1.25 21.72 18.21
CA THR A 55 0.68 21.10 19.43
C THR A 55 -0.83 21.00 19.38
N ALA A 56 -1.50 21.99 18.77
CA ALA A 56 -2.96 22.06 18.72
C ALA A 56 -3.58 20.87 17.95
N SER A 57 -3.05 20.55 16.77
CA SER A 57 -3.48 19.40 15.96
C SER A 57 -3.30 18.07 16.69
N LEU A 58 -2.29 17.99 17.56
CA LEU A 58 -1.96 16.80 18.34
C LEU A 58 -2.78 16.65 19.62
N LEU A 59 -3.08 17.76 20.31
CA LEU A 59 -4.08 17.76 21.38
C LEU A 59 -5.47 17.41 20.84
N HIS A 60 -5.84 17.93 19.66
CA HIS A 60 -7.07 17.58 18.95
C HIS A 60 -7.12 16.08 18.59
N SER A 61 -6.07 15.53 17.98
CA SER A 61 -6.00 14.10 17.66
C SER A 61 -6.01 13.23 18.93
N LEU A 62 -5.24 13.58 19.96
CA LEU A 62 -5.28 12.87 21.24
C LEU A 62 -6.66 12.90 21.90
N ALA A 63 -7.39 14.01 21.81
CA ALA A 63 -8.73 14.14 22.35
C ALA A 63 -9.73 13.25 21.59
N ASN A 64 -9.80 13.37 20.26
CA ASN A 64 -10.73 12.59 19.44
C ASN A 64 -10.45 11.09 19.53
N LEU A 65 -9.18 10.67 19.39
CA LEU A 65 -8.80 9.25 19.53
C LEU A 65 -9.07 8.74 20.95
N SER A 66 -8.99 9.58 21.98
CA SER A 66 -9.35 9.21 23.35
C SER A 66 -10.84 9.10 23.60
N ALA A 67 -11.65 9.98 23.00
CA ALA A 67 -13.10 9.86 23.04
C ALA A 67 -13.54 8.56 22.35
N MET A 68 -12.98 8.25 21.19
CA MET A 68 -13.41 7.07 20.43
C MET A 68 -12.87 5.74 21.00
N ALA A 69 -11.75 5.76 21.71
CA ALA A 69 -11.29 4.63 22.53
C ALA A 69 -12.23 4.29 23.70
N ALA A 70 -13.13 5.18 24.09
CA ALA A 70 -14.21 4.85 25.03
C ALA A 70 -15.37 4.21 24.25
N GLY A 71 -15.38 2.87 24.17
CA GLY A 71 -16.39 2.10 23.43
C GLY A 71 -17.85 2.55 23.66
N PRO A 72 -18.32 2.73 24.91
CA PRO A 72 -19.67 3.23 25.19
C PRO A 72 -19.95 4.64 24.65
N LEU A 73 -18.94 5.50 24.54
CA LEU A 73 -19.09 6.85 23.97
C LEU A 73 -19.22 6.80 22.44
N VAL A 74 -18.53 5.86 21.78
CA VAL A 74 -18.75 5.53 20.36
C VAL A 74 -20.15 4.97 20.16
N ASP A 75 -20.57 4.01 20.98
CA ASP A 75 -21.89 3.37 20.83
C ASP A 75 -23.03 4.38 20.97
N VAL A 76 -22.97 5.26 21.98
CA VAL A 76 -23.93 6.37 22.14
C VAL A 76 -23.83 7.38 21.00
N GLY A 77 -22.63 7.79 20.59
CA GLY A 77 -22.43 8.75 19.49
C GLY A 77 -22.96 8.23 18.15
N VAL A 78 -22.72 6.95 17.83
CA VAL A 78 -23.22 6.28 16.63
C VAL A 78 -24.73 6.10 16.68
N ALA A 79 -25.31 5.76 17.84
CA ALA A 79 -26.77 5.69 18.01
C ALA A 79 -27.44 7.05 17.82
N VAL A 80 -26.89 8.12 18.42
CA VAL A 80 -27.39 9.50 18.28
C VAL A 80 -27.27 10.00 16.83
N LEU A 81 -26.15 9.73 16.15
CA LEU A 81 -25.98 10.10 14.74
C LEU A 81 -26.99 9.36 13.85
N ARG A 82 -27.13 8.04 14.01
CA ARG A 82 -28.13 7.23 13.25
C ARG A 82 -29.56 7.74 13.49
N ALA A 83 -29.93 8.06 14.73
CA ALA A 83 -31.24 8.62 15.06
C ALA A 83 -31.46 10.01 14.46
N ALA A 84 -30.48 10.91 14.53
CA ALA A 84 -30.58 12.26 13.99
C ALA A 84 -30.66 12.29 12.45
N LEU A 85 -29.98 11.36 11.78
CA LEU A 85 -30.03 11.19 10.32
C LEU A 85 -31.34 10.57 9.83
N ALA A 86 -31.96 9.69 10.63
CA ALA A 86 -33.27 9.10 10.38
C ALA A 86 -34.45 10.01 10.78
N SER A 87 -34.19 11.13 11.48
CA SER A 87 -35.21 12.07 11.92
C SER A 87 -35.46 13.20 10.93
N GLU A 88 -36.73 13.58 10.75
CA GLU A 88 -37.15 14.80 10.04
C GLU A 88 -36.82 16.10 10.84
N GLY A 89 -36.41 15.95 12.10
CA GLY A 89 -36.12 17.05 13.03
C GLY A 89 -34.90 17.88 12.62
N GLN A 90 -35.10 18.87 11.76
CA GLN A 90 -34.03 19.63 11.11
C GLN A 90 -33.03 20.29 12.07
N LEU A 91 -33.47 20.73 13.26
CA LEU A 91 -32.59 21.25 14.31
C LEU A 91 -31.70 20.17 14.94
N LEU A 92 -32.24 18.98 15.22
CA LEU A 92 -31.48 17.85 15.76
C LEU A 92 -30.46 17.33 14.74
N ARG A 93 -30.89 17.21 13.48
CA ARG A 93 -30.03 16.86 12.34
C ARG A 93 -28.89 17.87 12.17
N ALA A 94 -29.18 19.17 12.17
CA ALA A 94 -28.17 20.23 12.06
C ALA A 94 -27.20 20.23 13.25
N ALA A 95 -27.67 20.03 14.48
CA ALA A 95 -26.82 19.92 15.66
C ALA A 95 -25.89 18.69 15.61
N ALA A 96 -26.42 17.52 15.25
CA ALA A 96 -25.65 16.29 15.13
C ALA A 96 -24.60 16.36 14.02
N ILE A 97 -24.95 16.93 12.86
CA ILE A 97 -24.02 17.19 11.74
C ILE A 97 -22.98 18.25 12.13
N GLY A 98 -23.36 19.28 12.89
CA GLY A 98 -22.43 20.28 13.44
C GLY A 98 -21.39 19.65 14.38
N VAL A 99 -21.81 18.77 15.28
CA VAL A 99 -20.92 18.01 16.18
C VAL A 99 -20.03 17.06 15.38
N ALA A 100 -20.57 16.33 14.40
CA ALA A 100 -19.78 15.47 13.51
C ALA A 100 -18.74 16.28 12.72
N ARG A 101 -19.15 17.41 12.12
CA ARG A 101 -18.29 18.35 11.39
C ARG A 101 -17.13 18.82 12.26
N ALA A 102 -17.42 19.22 13.51
CA ALA A 102 -16.44 19.78 14.44
C ALA A 102 -15.48 18.74 15.06
N THR A 103 -15.83 17.45 15.05
CA THR A 103 -15.07 16.38 15.72
C THR A 103 -14.49 15.37 14.72
N VAL A 104 -15.21 14.28 14.44
CA VAL A 104 -14.75 13.15 13.61
C VAL A 104 -14.52 13.54 12.15
N HIS A 105 -15.34 14.42 11.57
CA HIS A 105 -15.16 14.88 10.20
C HIS A 105 -13.86 15.68 10.05
N ARG A 106 -13.67 16.73 10.85
CA ARG A 106 -12.42 17.53 10.84
C ARG A 106 -11.17 16.71 11.16
N HIS A 107 -11.32 15.55 11.79
CA HIS A 107 -10.23 14.64 12.08
C HIS A 107 -9.92 13.68 10.95
N PHE A 108 -10.94 13.22 10.21
CA PHE A 108 -10.86 12.14 9.22
C PHE A 108 -11.10 12.59 7.78
N CYS A 109 -11.47 13.85 7.57
CA CYS A 109 -11.74 14.49 6.28
C CYS A 109 -11.03 15.83 6.11
N ALA A 110 -10.72 16.16 4.86
CA ALA A 110 -10.03 17.39 4.49
C ALA A 110 -10.96 18.61 4.50
N GLY A 111 -12.22 18.43 4.09
CA GLY A 111 -13.26 19.46 4.14
C GLY A 111 -14.48 19.09 3.29
N ASP A 112 -15.39 20.04 3.12
CA ASP A 112 -16.69 19.80 2.48
C ASP A 112 -16.62 19.88 0.93
N GLY A 113 -15.47 20.26 0.31
CA GLY A 113 -15.35 20.37 -1.15
C GLY A 113 -13.94 20.39 -1.74
N PHE A 114 -13.86 20.48 -3.07
CA PHE A 114 -12.62 20.38 -3.87
C PHE A 114 -11.52 21.36 -3.42
N GLU A 115 -11.84 22.62 -3.10
CA GLU A 115 -10.81 23.55 -2.64
C GLU A 115 -10.18 23.14 -1.29
N ASP A 116 -10.96 22.57 -0.37
CA ASP A 116 -10.43 22.07 0.90
C ASP A 116 -9.52 20.87 0.65
N ALA A 117 -9.91 20.03 -0.32
CA ALA A 117 -9.09 18.92 -0.78
C ALA A 117 -7.77 19.40 -1.37
N GLY A 118 -7.81 20.40 -2.27
CA GLY A 118 -6.64 21.05 -2.87
C GLY A 118 -5.73 21.73 -1.84
N ARG A 119 -6.29 22.52 -0.91
CA ARG A 119 -5.55 23.13 0.21
C ARG A 119 -4.91 22.08 1.10
N ALA A 120 -5.65 21.02 1.42
CA ALA A 120 -5.11 19.86 2.10
C ALA A 120 -3.96 19.27 1.29
N VAL A 121 -4.08 19.07 -0.03
CA VAL A 121 -2.97 18.60 -0.87
C VAL A 121 -1.73 19.45 -0.76
N THR A 122 -1.84 20.74 -1.01
CA THR A 122 -0.67 21.62 -1.12
C THR A 122 0.04 21.70 0.22
N GLY A 123 -0.70 21.90 1.32
CA GLY A 123 -0.14 21.86 2.68
C GLY A 123 0.53 20.52 2.95
N MET A 124 -0.13 19.42 2.62
CA MET A 124 0.41 18.06 2.72
C MET A 124 1.72 17.92 1.91
N TRP A 125 1.75 18.25 0.63
CA TRP A 125 2.94 18.11 -0.22
C TRP A 125 4.10 18.98 0.27
N GLU A 126 3.85 20.26 0.56
CA GLU A 126 4.88 21.26 0.84
C GLU A 126 5.35 21.25 2.30
N GLU A 127 4.44 21.38 3.28
CA GLU A 127 4.80 21.35 4.70
C GLU A 127 5.14 19.92 5.15
N GLN A 128 4.51 18.93 4.52
CA GLN A 128 4.43 17.57 5.03
C GLN A 128 5.07 16.50 4.15
N GLY A 129 5.58 16.82 2.95
CA GLY A 129 6.14 15.81 2.03
C GLY A 129 5.11 14.73 1.70
N LEU A 130 3.83 15.12 1.65
CA LEU A 130 2.65 14.28 1.57
C LEU A 130 1.93 14.44 0.20
N ARG A 131 2.24 13.64 -0.81
CA ARG A 131 1.58 13.66 -2.13
C ARG A 131 0.11 13.27 -2.00
N SER A 132 -0.82 14.08 -2.47
CA SER A 132 -2.23 13.79 -2.36
C SER A 132 -2.87 12.90 -3.36
N ILE A 133 -3.92 12.27 -2.85
CA ILE A 133 -4.78 11.37 -3.54
C ILE A 133 -6.19 11.59 -2.93
N LEU A 134 -7.26 11.61 -3.72
CA LEU A 134 -8.36 12.57 -3.55
C LEU A 134 -9.76 11.94 -3.51
N ASP A 135 -10.22 11.47 -2.36
CA ASP A 135 -11.56 10.90 -2.20
C ASP A 135 -12.68 11.93 -2.37
N TYR A 136 -13.34 11.90 -3.54
CA TYR A 136 -14.68 12.49 -3.70
C TYR A 136 -15.75 11.60 -3.07
N GLY A 137 -16.22 12.02 -1.89
CA GLY A 137 -16.94 11.24 -0.88
C GLY A 137 -18.43 10.98 -1.08
N MET A 138 -18.87 10.68 -2.31
CA MET A 138 -20.29 10.42 -2.66
C MET A 138 -20.74 8.95 -2.43
N GLU A 139 -21.89 8.63 -1.77
CA GLU A 139 -22.25 7.19 -1.56
C GLU A 139 -23.74 6.67 -1.75
N ASP A 140 -23.90 5.44 -2.32
CA ASP A 140 -25.03 4.60 -2.88
C ASP A 140 -26.21 5.33 -3.58
N ALA A 141 -26.39 5.19 -4.90
CA ALA A 141 -27.53 5.79 -5.65
C ALA A 141 -28.26 4.91 -6.67
N GLU A 142 -29.56 4.80 -6.54
CA GLU A 142 -30.35 3.71 -7.10
C GLU A 142 -30.79 3.92 -8.57
N ASP A 143 -30.12 4.76 -9.38
CA ASP A 143 -30.59 5.17 -10.71
C ASP A 143 -29.47 5.34 -11.76
N SER A 144 -29.81 5.46 -13.07
CA SER A 144 -28.81 5.67 -14.16
C SER A 144 -28.46 7.13 -14.55
N ALA A 145 -28.92 8.13 -13.78
CA ALA A 145 -28.54 9.54 -13.88
C ALA A 145 -27.56 10.07 -12.78
N ALA A 146 -27.59 9.53 -11.55
CA ALA A 146 -26.69 9.83 -10.43
C ALA A 146 -25.17 9.81 -10.76
N CYS A 147 -24.63 8.66 -11.12
CA CYS A 147 -23.98 8.44 -12.41
C CYS A 147 -23.14 9.60 -12.94
N ASP A 148 -23.77 10.39 -13.80
CA ASP A 148 -23.12 11.39 -14.61
C ASP A 148 -22.83 12.64 -13.77
N ARG A 149 -23.56 12.81 -12.65
CA ARG A 149 -23.23 13.77 -11.57
C ARG A 149 -21.91 13.39 -10.89
N ASN A 150 -21.65 12.10 -10.68
CA ASN A 150 -20.41 11.61 -10.06
C ASN A 150 -19.26 11.54 -11.05
N LEU A 151 -19.47 11.04 -12.27
CA LEU A 151 -18.58 11.21 -13.42
C LEU A 151 -18.08 12.67 -13.53
N ALA A 152 -18.98 13.64 -13.41
CA ALA A 152 -18.61 15.05 -13.41
C ALA A 152 -17.84 15.48 -12.14
N GLY A 153 -18.05 14.88 -10.98
CA GLY A 153 -17.18 15.05 -9.80
C GLY A 153 -15.79 14.44 -10.00
N PHE A 154 -15.71 13.38 -10.78
CA PHE A 154 -14.54 12.56 -11.00
C PHE A 154 -13.55 13.13 -12.00
N LEU A 155 -14.03 13.51 -13.18
CA LEU A 155 -13.26 14.21 -14.20
C LEU A 155 -12.70 15.53 -13.61
N ARG A 156 -13.48 16.24 -12.77
CA ARG A 156 -13.00 17.39 -11.98
C ARG A 156 -11.99 17.04 -10.90
N THR A 157 -11.99 15.81 -10.40
CA THR A 157 -10.91 15.33 -9.52
C THR A 157 -9.63 15.03 -10.34
N VAL A 158 -9.74 14.63 -11.63
CA VAL A 158 -8.58 14.54 -12.57
C VAL A 158 -7.99 15.90 -12.80
N GLU A 159 -8.84 16.86 -13.17
CA GLU A 159 -8.49 18.25 -13.41
C GLU A 159 -7.85 18.91 -12.18
N MET A 160 -8.42 18.70 -11.00
CA MET A 160 -7.80 19.16 -9.75
C MET A 160 -6.43 18.52 -9.54
N ALA A 161 -6.29 17.21 -9.80
CA ALA A 161 -4.99 16.56 -9.71
C ALA A 161 -3.96 17.06 -10.73
N SER A 162 -4.39 17.54 -11.90
CA SER A 162 -3.47 18.08 -12.93
C SER A 162 -2.98 19.48 -12.61
N SER A 163 -3.78 20.25 -11.87
CA SER A 163 -3.39 21.57 -11.38
C SER A 163 -2.39 21.54 -10.22
N LEU A 164 -2.23 20.38 -9.57
CA LEU A 164 -1.36 20.19 -8.42
C LEU A 164 0.06 19.78 -8.86
N PRO A 165 1.12 20.03 -8.05
CA PRO A 165 2.51 19.75 -8.44
C PRO A 165 2.71 18.31 -8.97
N PRO A 166 3.58 18.06 -9.97
CA PRO A 166 3.68 16.77 -10.65
C PRO A 166 3.74 15.56 -9.70
N SER A 167 2.70 14.73 -9.79
CA SER A 167 2.44 13.55 -8.95
C SER A 167 2.44 13.77 -7.44
N SER A 168 2.20 15.00 -7.02
CA SER A 168 1.64 15.30 -5.70
C SER A 168 0.13 15.05 -5.62
N ALA A 169 -0.48 14.42 -6.63
CA ALA A 169 -1.93 14.43 -6.80
C ALA A 169 -2.45 13.20 -7.54
N SER A 170 -3.63 12.70 -7.15
CA SER A 170 -4.20 11.45 -7.64
C SER A 170 -5.73 11.36 -7.32
N VAL A 171 -6.63 10.82 -8.18
CA VAL A 171 -8.01 11.37 -8.55
C VAL A 171 -9.31 10.89 -7.78
N CYS A 172 -10.50 10.65 -8.39
CA CYS A 172 -11.72 9.88 -7.96
C CYS A 172 -12.63 9.57 -9.20
N ILE A 173 -13.21 8.36 -9.45
CA ILE A 173 -13.95 7.84 -10.69
C ILE A 173 -15.11 6.74 -10.70
N LYS A 174 -15.40 5.96 -9.64
CA LYS A 174 -15.75 4.50 -9.55
C LYS A 174 -17.07 4.00 -10.28
N ILE A 175 -17.24 2.69 -10.63
CA ILE A 175 -18.43 2.09 -11.36
C ILE A 175 -19.86 2.16 -10.77
N THR A 176 -20.21 1.79 -9.54
CA THR A 176 -21.44 2.28 -8.84
C THR A 176 -21.31 3.77 -8.47
N ALA A 177 -20.65 4.55 -9.29
CA ALA A 177 -21.14 5.86 -9.61
C ALA A 177 -21.26 6.11 -11.11
N ILE A 178 -21.44 5.06 -11.94
CA ILE A 178 -21.57 5.00 -13.41
C ILE A 178 -22.26 3.72 -14.07
N CYS A 179 -22.54 2.54 -13.44
CA CYS A 179 -23.56 1.46 -13.75
C CYS A 179 -24.67 1.38 -12.65
N PRO A 180 -26.00 1.13 -12.88
CA PRO A 180 -27.14 1.39 -11.94
C PRO A 180 -27.81 0.29 -11.07
N ILE A 181 -28.18 0.72 -9.86
CA ILE A 181 -28.92 0.04 -8.77
C ILE A 181 -28.39 -1.33 -8.32
N SER A 182 -28.63 -2.38 -9.10
CA SER A 182 -28.64 -3.79 -8.66
C SER A 182 -28.02 -4.77 -9.67
N LEU A 183 -27.66 -4.28 -10.85
CA LEU A 183 -27.20 -5.09 -11.97
C LEU A 183 -25.80 -5.72 -11.73
N LEU A 184 -24.89 -5.15 -10.94
CA LEU A 184 -23.63 -5.79 -10.53
C LEU A 184 -23.91 -6.88 -9.48
N GLU A 185 -25.05 -6.82 -8.76
CA GLU A 185 -25.49 -8.00 -8.00
C GLU A 185 -25.79 -9.16 -8.95
N ARG A 186 -26.44 -8.87 -10.07
CA ARG A 186 -26.72 -9.86 -11.13
C ARG A 186 -25.48 -10.30 -11.92
N VAL A 187 -24.63 -9.39 -12.38
CA VAL A 187 -23.37 -9.67 -13.10
C VAL A 187 -22.46 -10.53 -12.22
N SER A 188 -22.46 -10.31 -10.91
CA SER A 188 -21.63 -11.08 -9.98
C SER A 188 -22.16 -12.47 -9.71
N ASP A 189 -23.47 -12.58 -9.57
CA ASP A 189 -24.13 -13.88 -9.49
C ASP A 189 -23.93 -14.64 -10.80
N LEU A 190 -24.01 -13.98 -11.96
CA LEU A 190 -23.71 -14.58 -13.28
C LEU A 190 -22.26 -15.06 -13.37
N LEU A 191 -21.28 -14.27 -12.93
CA LEU A 191 -19.88 -14.70 -12.89
C LEU A 191 -19.65 -15.84 -11.88
N ARG A 192 -20.35 -15.83 -10.73
CA ARG A 192 -20.35 -16.98 -9.79
C ARG A 192 -21.05 -18.20 -10.32
N TRP A 193 -21.99 -18.03 -11.25
CA TRP A 193 -22.62 -19.15 -11.92
C TRP A 193 -21.73 -19.70 -13.03
N GLU A 194 -21.01 -18.84 -13.75
CA GLU A 194 -19.99 -19.26 -14.74
C GLU A 194 -18.83 -20.04 -14.10
N GLN A 195 -18.42 -19.69 -12.87
CA GLN A 195 -17.47 -20.48 -12.09
C GLN A 195 -18.05 -21.85 -11.63
N GLN A 196 -19.38 -21.97 -11.48
CA GLN A 196 -20.06 -23.23 -11.15
C GLN A 196 -20.37 -24.08 -12.39
N ASP A 197 -20.61 -23.42 -13.53
CA ASP A 197 -20.95 -23.98 -14.82
C ASP A 197 -20.17 -23.26 -15.93
N PRO A 198 -18.93 -23.72 -16.23
CA PRO A 198 -18.11 -23.15 -17.30
C PRO A 198 -18.67 -23.38 -18.72
N THR A 199 -19.82 -24.05 -18.87
CA THR A 199 -20.56 -24.12 -20.14
C THR A 199 -21.43 -22.89 -20.38
N LEU A 200 -21.73 -22.12 -19.33
CA LEU A 200 -22.31 -20.78 -19.43
C LEU A 200 -21.42 -19.89 -20.30
N ARG A 201 -22.05 -19.04 -21.10
CA ARG A 201 -21.37 -18.00 -21.89
C ARG A 201 -22.06 -16.67 -21.62
N LEU A 202 -21.32 -15.75 -21.00
CA LEU A 202 -21.79 -14.41 -20.71
C LEU A 202 -21.50 -13.51 -21.94
N PRO A 203 -22.50 -13.11 -22.74
CA PRO A 203 -22.26 -12.52 -24.07
C PRO A 203 -21.67 -11.10 -24.02
N TRP A 204 -21.96 -10.37 -22.94
CA TRP A 204 -21.38 -9.06 -22.62
C TRP A 204 -19.95 -9.13 -22.08
N LYS A 205 -19.47 -10.33 -21.73
CA LYS A 205 -18.17 -10.54 -21.12
C LYS A 205 -17.09 -10.43 -22.19
N THR A 206 -16.47 -9.26 -22.26
CA THR A 206 -15.26 -9.09 -23.06
C THR A 206 -14.14 -9.92 -22.46
N ASN A 207 -13.18 -10.24 -23.31
CA ASN A 207 -12.00 -10.95 -22.86
C ASN A 207 -11.25 -10.11 -21.79
N SER A 208 -11.23 -10.62 -20.57
CA SER A 208 -10.89 -10.00 -19.30
C SER A 208 -10.51 -11.09 -18.28
N ILE A 209 -10.90 -11.00 -17.00
CA ILE A 209 -10.19 -11.64 -15.87
C ILE A 209 -11.10 -11.88 -14.60
N PRO A 210 -11.17 -13.11 -13.99
CA PRO A 210 -11.88 -13.44 -12.75
C PRO A 210 -11.57 -12.57 -11.53
N VAL A 211 -12.49 -11.68 -11.33
CA VAL A 211 -13.70 -12.08 -10.61
C VAL A 211 -13.63 -13.17 -9.50
N LEU A 212 -13.02 -14.37 -9.67
CA LEU A 212 -13.26 -15.59 -8.88
C LEU A 212 -12.15 -16.68 -8.95
N CYS A 213 -12.25 -17.65 -8.03
CA CYS A 213 -11.52 -18.93 -8.02
C CYS A 213 -12.34 -20.07 -7.40
N ASP A 214 -11.75 -21.26 -7.24
CA ASP A 214 -12.40 -22.44 -6.64
C ASP A 214 -12.76 -22.28 -5.16
N SER A 215 -11.99 -21.56 -4.33
CA SER A 215 -12.47 -21.16 -2.97
C SER A 215 -13.15 -19.80 -2.88
N SER A 216 -13.57 -19.19 -3.99
CA SER A 216 -14.44 -18.01 -3.92
C SER A 216 -15.78 -18.34 -3.24
N PRO A 217 -16.37 -17.40 -2.49
CA PRO A 217 -17.57 -17.67 -1.71
C PRO A 217 -18.81 -17.75 -2.61
N LEU A 218 -19.04 -18.93 -3.20
CA LEU A 218 -20.20 -19.20 -4.06
C LEU A 218 -21.52 -19.31 -3.29
N TYR A 219 -21.50 -19.35 -1.95
CA TYR A 219 -22.69 -19.52 -1.08
C TYR A 219 -23.79 -18.46 -1.23
N LEU A 220 -23.49 -17.37 -1.94
CA LEU A 220 -24.36 -16.25 -2.28
C LEU A 220 -25.31 -16.63 -3.43
N THR A 221 -24.78 -17.33 -4.44
CA THR A 221 -25.47 -17.67 -5.69
C THR A 221 -25.85 -19.15 -5.68
N ARG A 222 -26.98 -19.47 -5.04
CA ARG A 222 -27.41 -20.86 -4.73
C ARG A 222 -28.21 -21.54 -5.83
N SER A 223 -28.56 -20.80 -6.86
CA SER A 223 -29.41 -21.19 -7.98
C SER A 223 -28.99 -20.37 -9.19
N ALA A 224 -29.24 -20.89 -10.40
CA ALA A 224 -28.95 -20.18 -11.63
C ALA A 224 -29.61 -18.78 -11.62
N PRO A 225 -28.84 -17.70 -11.78
CA PRO A 225 -29.40 -16.36 -11.95
C PRO A 225 -29.87 -16.18 -13.39
N ASP A 226 -30.94 -15.40 -13.59
CA ASP A 226 -31.42 -15.06 -14.93
C ASP A 226 -30.34 -14.26 -15.70
N PRO A 227 -30.19 -14.47 -17.02
CA PRO A 227 -29.36 -13.62 -17.88
C PRO A 227 -29.75 -12.14 -17.82
N LEU A 228 -28.81 -11.25 -18.09
CA LEU A 228 -29.07 -9.82 -18.15
C LEU A 228 -30.09 -9.48 -19.23
N THR A 229 -30.92 -8.47 -18.97
CA THR A 229 -31.81 -7.88 -19.99
C THR A 229 -31.03 -6.94 -20.92
N GLU A 230 -31.59 -6.63 -22.09
CA GLU A 230 -30.97 -5.69 -23.04
C GLU A 230 -30.69 -4.30 -22.43
N MET A 231 -31.57 -3.84 -21.52
CA MET A 231 -31.40 -2.58 -20.79
C MET A 231 -30.21 -2.65 -19.82
N GLU A 232 -30.03 -3.79 -19.19
CA GLU A 232 -28.94 -4.06 -18.26
C GLU A 232 -27.60 -4.21 -18.97
N GLU A 233 -27.53 -4.94 -20.09
CA GLU A 233 -26.30 -4.99 -20.91
C GLU A 233 -25.93 -3.60 -21.45
N CYS A 234 -26.93 -2.77 -21.80
CA CYS A 234 -26.72 -1.38 -22.19
C CYS A 234 -26.12 -0.55 -21.04
N ASP A 235 -26.66 -0.67 -19.83
CA ASP A 235 -26.14 0.07 -18.68
C ASP A 235 -24.73 -0.40 -18.26
N LEU A 236 -24.43 -1.70 -18.38
CA LEU A 236 -23.09 -2.30 -18.23
C LEU A 236 -22.08 -1.74 -19.25
N GLN A 237 -22.52 -1.56 -20.49
CA GLN A 237 -21.72 -0.90 -21.53
C GLN A 237 -21.52 0.60 -21.23
N LEU A 238 -22.55 1.31 -20.81
CA LEU A 238 -22.44 2.73 -20.43
C LEU A 238 -21.48 2.90 -19.25
N ALA A 239 -21.45 1.96 -18.30
CA ALA A 239 -20.49 1.96 -17.22
C ALA A 239 -19.05 1.73 -17.70
N SER A 240 -18.86 0.81 -18.66
CA SER A 240 -17.56 0.53 -19.28
C SER A 240 -17.03 1.79 -19.96
N GLN A 241 -17.88 2.47 -20.74
CA GLN A 241 -17.55 3.73 -21.40
C GLN A 241 -17.22 4.85 -20.42
N ARG A 242 -18.00 4.97 -19.34
CA ARG A 242 -17.77 6.00 -18.33
C ARG A 242 -16.41 5.76 -17.66
N LEU A 243 -16.08 4.54 -17.28
CA LEU A 243 -14.77 4.13 -16.77
C LEU A 243 -13.65 4.48 -17.75
N SER A 244 -13.75 4.05 -19.02
CA SER A 244 -12.76 4.36 -20.05
C SER A 244 -12.48 5.86 -20.14
N LYS A 245 -13.51 6.72 -20.09
CA LYS A 245 -13.33 8.19 -20.10
C LYS A 245 -12.43 8.72 -18.99
N ILE A 246 -12.47 8.13 -17.79
CA ILE A 246 -11.60 8.59 -16.71
C ILE A 246 -10.25 7.86 -16.73
N CYS A 247 -10.14 6.65 -17.30
CA CYS A 247 -8.84 6.07 -17.69
C CYS A 247 -8.12 6.92 -18.74
N GLU A 248 -8.85 7.46 -19.70
CA GLU A 248 -8.34 8.31 -20.79
C GLU A 248 -7.73 9.59 -20.21
N GLN A 249 -8.52 10.43 -19.53
CA GLN A 249 -8.00 11.69 -18.95
C GLN A 249 -6.83 11.48 -17.99
N CYS A 250 -6.91 10.40 -17.21
CA CYS A 250 -5.82 10.00 -16.34
C CYS A 250 -4.58 9.61 -17.16
N THR A 251 -4.72 8.80 -18.22
CA THR A 251 -3.59 8.41 -19.09
C THR A 251 -2.98 9.62 -19.80
N GLU A 252 -3.79 10.57 -20.24
CA GLU A 252 -3.37 11.78 -20.96
C GLU A 252 -2.53 12.72 -20.10
N ALA A 253 -3.02 13.08 -18.90
CA ALA A 253 -2.21 13.84 -17.95
C ALA A 253 -1.11 12.97 -17.30
N ASN A 254 -1.13 11.67 -17.61
CA ASN A 254 -0.49 10.56 -16.90
C ASN A 254 -0.58 10.72 -15.37
N ILE A 255 -1.75 11.25 -15.01
CA ILE A 255 -2.35 11.32 -13.71
C ILE A 255 -2.97 9.95 -13.52
N PRO A 256 -2.51 9.19 -12.55
CA PRO A 256 -3.48 8.87 -11.55
C PRO A 256 -5.00 8.68 -11.75
N LEU A 257 -5.46 7.56 -12.31
CA LEU A 257 -6.84 7.06 -12.15
C LEU A 257 -7.05 6.32 -10.79
N LEU A 258 -8.26 5.92 -10.34
CA LEU A 258 -8.53 4.72 -9.49
C LEU A 258 -10.06 4.42 -9.33
N ILE A 259 -10.51 3.23 -8.84
CA ILE A 259 -11.90 2.63 -8.63
C ILE A 259 -12.26 1.57 -7.42
N ASP A 260 -12.08 1.76 -6.08
CA ASP A 260 -12.40 0.81 -4.88
C ASP A 260 -13.73 0.00 -4.71
N ALA A 261 -14.04 -0.54 -3.50
CA ALA A 261 -15.20 -1.38 -3.04
C ALA A 261 -16.10 -0.94 -1.83
N GLU A 262 -17.30 -1.56 -1.52
CA GLU A 262 -18.32 -1.67 -0.31
C GLU A 262 -19.25 -2.92 -0.41
N TYR A 263 -19.49 -4.01 0.55
CA TYR A 263 -20.05 -5.51 0.87
C TYR A 263 -19.85 -7.05 0.26
N THR A 264 -20.25 -8.25 0.83
CA THR A 264 -19.91 -9.59 0.15
C THR A 264 -20.51 -9.91 -1.21
N SER A 265 -21.81 -9.72 -1.39
CA SER A 265 -22.65 -10.46 -2.35
C SER A 265 -22.21 -10.45 -3.81
N VAL A 266 -21.14 -9.74 -4.17
CA VAL A 266 -21.00 -9.17 -5.50
C VAL A 266 -19.58 -8.78 -5.90
N GLN A 267 -18.57 -9.09 -5.10
CA GLN A 267 -17.19 -8.81 -5.51
C GLN A 267 -16.78 -9.13 -6.98
N PRO A 268 -17.32 -10.13 -7.68
CA PRO A 268 -16.93 -10.51 -9.05
C PRO A 268 -17.18 -9.50 -10.19
N ALA A 269 -18.37 -8.88 -10.31
CA ALA A 269 -18.79 -8.05 -11.48
C ALA A 269 -17.91 -6.84 -11.81
N ILE A 270 -17.11 -6.51 -10.85
CA ILE A 270 -16.20 -5.40 -10.71
C ILE A 270 -14.96 -5.79 -11.39
N ASP A 271 -14.50 -6.98 -11.01
CA ASP A 271 -13.20 -7.49 -11.27
C ASP A 271 -13.11 -7.61 -12.81
N TYR A 272 -14.24 -7.98 -13.40
CA TYR A 272 -14.54 -7.78 -14.81
C TYR A 272 -14.24 -6.37 -15.37
N PHE A 273 -14.90 -5.29 -14.91
CA PHE A 273 -14.62 -3.88 -15.35
C PHE A 273 -13.16 -3.51 -15.16
N THR A 274 -12.75 -3.75 -13.93
CA THR A 274 -11.43 -3.71 -13.36
C THR A 274 -10.41 -4.07 -14.40
N TYR A 275 -10.39 -5.34 -14.75
CA TYR A 275 -9.37 -5.84 -15.61
C TYR A 275 -9.65 -5.43 -17.04
N SER A 276 -10.91 -5.38 -17.50
CA SER A 276 -11.26 -4.87 -18.83
C SER A 276 -10.63 -3.50 -19.15
N ALA A 277 -10.70 -2.55 -18.21
CA ALA A 277 -10.01 -1.26 -18.32
C ALA A 277 -8.50 -1.38 -18.14
N ALA A 278 -8.00 -2.34 -17.36
CA ALA A 278 -6.58 -2.64 -17.43
C ALA A 278 -6.13 -2.89 -18.84
N VAL A 279 -6.73 -3.93 -19.42
CA VAL A 279 -6.44 -4.51 -20.71
C VAL A 279 -6.46 -3.45 -21.80
N GLN A 280 -7.25 -2.39 -21.59
CA GLN A 280 -7.35 -1.25 -22.49
C GLN A 280 -6.26 -0.17 -22.33
N PHE A 281 -5.68 0.05 -21.14
CA PHE A 281 -4.97 1.31 -20.84
C PHE A 281 -3.54 1.19 -20.29
N ASN A 282 -3.18 0.09 -19.63
CA ASN A 282 -1.89 -0.01 -18.90
C ASN A 282 -0.68 -0.34 -19.81
N HIS A 283 -0.54 0.41 -20.90
CA HIS A 283 0.42 0.17 -21.98
C HIS A 283 1.87 0.52 -21.64
N GLY A 284 2.52 -0.42 -21.00
CA GLY A 284 3.96 -0.48 -21.03
C GLY A 284 4.64 0.07 -19.81
N ASN A 285 5.25 1.23 -20.00
CA ASN A 285 6.28 1.69 -19.11
C ASN A 285 5.93 2.81 -18.15
N HIS A 286 5.04 3.77 -18.47
CA HIS A 286 3.54 3.62 -18.80
C HIS A 286 1.35 2.93 -16.80
N PRO A 287 1.38 2.66 -15.38
CA PRO A 287 0.14 2.34 -14.60
C PRO A 287 -0.83 3.51 -14.63
N ILE A 288 -1.86 3.40 -15.45
CA ILE A 288 -3.00 4.30 -15.44
C ILE A 288 -4.35 3.54 -15.35
N VAL A 289 -4.36 2.23 -15.07
CA VAL A 289 -5.39 1.48 -14.31
C VAL A 289 -4.65 0.66 -13.12
N PHE A 290 -5.28 0.21 -11.99
CA PHE A 290 -4.89 -0.65 -10.78
C PHE A 290 -6.16 -1.03 -10.00
N GLY A 291 -6.24 -1.38 -8.69
CA GLY A 291 -7.49 -1.79 -7.99
C GLY A 291 -7.56 -1.91 -6.49
N THR A 292 -8.65 -2.50 -6.00
CA THR A 292 -8.87 -2.94 -4.62
C THR A 292 -9.08 -4.47 -4.42
N ILE A 293 -8.04 -5.35 -4.50
CA ILE A 293 -8.23 -6.82 -4.43
C ILE A 293 -8.88 -7.16 -2.88
N GLN A 294 -9.36 -8.29 -2.25
CA GLN A 294 -9.66 -8.59 -0.79
C GLN A 294 -9.32 -10.00 -0.17
N ALA A 295 -8.90 -10.15 1.11
CA ALA A 295 -8.63 -11.42 1.91
C ALA A 295 -9.02 -11.44 3.40
N TYR A 296 -9.64 -10.41 3.89
CA TYR A 296 -10.68 -10.74 4.84
C TYR A 296 -11.82 -11.51 4.09
N LEU A 297 -11.70 -11.78 2.79
CA LEU A 297 -12.12 -13.03 2.16
C LEU A 297 -11.13 -14.17 2.38
N ARG A 298 -11.58 -15.40 2.58
CA ARG A 298 -10.68 -16.54 2.44
C ARG A 298 -10.19 -16.72 1.02
N ASP A 299 -10.99 -16.42 0.02
CA ASP A 299 -10.78 -16.76 -1.38
C ASP A 299 -9.64 -16.13 -2.16
N SER A 300 -8.59 -15.67 -1.52
CA SER A 300 -8.25 -14.29 -1.75
C SER A 300 -6.82 -14.04 -2.11
N LYS A 301 -5.86 -14.68 -1.44
CA LYS A 301 -4.47 -14.58 -1.89
C LYS A 301 -4.32 -15.38 -3.19
N GLU A 302 -5.23 -16.30 -3.52
CA GLU A 302 -5.40 -17.05 -4.87
C GLU A 302 -5.70 -15.70 -5.65
N ARG A 303 -6.67 -14.91 -5.17
CA ARG A 303 -7.27 -13.85 -5.93
C ARG A 303 -6.35 -12.66 -6.20
N MET A 304 -5.15 -12.71 -5.62
CA MET A 304 -3.95 -12.06 -6.12
C MET A 304 -3.55 -12.72 -7.44
N VAL A 305 -2.27 -13.07 -7.59
CA VAL A 305 -1.78 -14.41 -7.88
C VAL A 305 -2.32 -14.82 -9.19
N ASN A 306 -3.53 -15.32 -9.19
CA ASN A 306 -4.11 -15.99 -10.29
C ASN A 306 -4.42 -15.03 -11.44
N ALA A 307 -3.86 -13.80 -11.44
CA ALA A 307 -3.13 -13.24 -12.58
C ALA A 307 -2.02 -12.15 -12.39
N VAL A 308 -0.75 -12.47 -12.19
CA VAL A 308 0.41 -11.88 -12.97
C VAL A 308 1.20 -12.99 -13.66
N LYS A 309 0.39 -13.97 -14.01
CA LYS A 309 0.47 -15.41 -14.05
C LYS A 309 0.17 -16.23 -15.54
N ALA A 310 -0.88 -16.52 -16.52
CA ALA A 310 -2.23 -16.07 -17.38
C ALA A 310 -2.41 -15.05 -18.60
N ALA A 311 -3.16 -13.94 -18.46
CA ALA A 311 -3.00 -12.58 -19.03
C ALA A 311 -1.69 -11.70 -19.18
N GLU A 312 -0.56 -11.71 -18.42
CA GLU A 312 0.77 -11.17 -18.90
C GLU A 312 1.25 -11.97 -20.12
N HIS A 313 0.38 -12.77 -20.70
CA HIS A 313 0.47 -13.22 -22.05
C HIS A 313 0.74 -12.06 -23.05
N GLU A 314 0.23 -10.83 -22.90
CA GLU A 314 -0.37 -10.17 -24.09
C GLU A 314 0.06 -8.68 -24.57
N GLY A 315 -0.55 -7.51 -24.22
CA GLY A 315 -0.17 -6.08 -24.52
C GLY A 315 -0.26 -4.85 -23.49
N VAL A 316 -0.41 -5.03 -22.16
CA VAL A 316 -0.67 -4.09 -21.00
C VAL A 316 -0.01 -4.61 -19.67
N SER A 317 -0.40 -4.15 -18.45
CA SER A 317 -0.02 -4.53 -17.07
C SER A 317 -1.12 -4.16 -16.05
N LEU A 318 -0.88 -4.21 -14.73
CA LEU A 318 -1.83 -3.78 -13.68
C LEU A 318 -1.16 -3.09 -12.51
N GLY A 319 -1.69 -2.02 -11.89
CA GLY A 319 -1.23 -1.77 -10.51
C GLY A 319 -1.46 -3.02 -9.63
N VAL A 320 -1.09 -3.11 -8.35
CA VAL A 320 -1.85 -3.92 -7.35
C VAL A 320 -1.83 -3.42 -5.84
N LYS A 321 -2.93 -3.01 -5.15
CA LYS A 321 -3.04 -2.22 -3.86
C LYS A 321 -3.83 -2.90 -2.70
N LEU A 322 -3.34 -3.08 -1.43
CA LEU A 322 -3.63 -4.08 -0.30
C LEU A 322 -4.16 -3.69 1.23
N VAL A 323 -5.36 -3.23 1.79
CA VAL A 323 -5.74 -3.25 3.32
C VAL A 323 -6.66 -4.39 3.88
N ARG A 324 -7.67 -4.25 4.77
CA ARG A 324 -8.63 -5.35 5.20
C ARG A 324 -9.99 -5.30 4.52
N GLY A 325 -10.44 -4.23 3.91
CA GLY A 325 -10.36 -2.86 4.35
C GLY A 325 -11.00 -2.77 5.68
N ALA A 326 -12.30 -2.99 5.80
CA ALA A 326 -12.90 -2.49 6.99
C ALA A 326 -14.22 -3.10 7.52
N TYR A 327 -15.00 -3.99 6.87
CA TYR A 327 -16.38 -4.54 7.14
C TYR A 327 -16.56 -6.07 7.26
N ILE A 328 -15.72 -6.74 8.02
CA ILE A 328 -16.07 -8.02 8.65
C ILE A 328 -17.47 -8.09 9.30
N THR A 329 -18.09 -7.02 9.82
CA THR A 329 -19.36 -7.12 10.59
C THR A 329 -20.51 -7.59 9.71
N ARG A 330 -20.86 -6.88 8.63
CA ARG A 330 -21.95 -7.35 7.75
C ARG A 330 -21.55 -8.59 6.95
N GLU A 331 -20.27 -8.99 6.85
CA GLU A 331 -19.97 -10.35 6.36
C GLU A 331 -20.24 -11.45 7.36
N THR A 332 -19.83 -11.22 8.60
CA THR A 332 -20.11 -12.17 9.68
C THR A 332 -21.62 -12.29 9.83
N LYS A 333 -22.36 -11.18 9.74
CA LYS A 333 -23.84 -11.18 9.72
C LYS A 333 -24.39 -11.88 8.47
N LEU A 334 -24.02 -11.48 7.26
CA LEU A 334 -24.55 -12.00 5.99
C LEU A 334 -24.31 -13.51 5.84
N ALA A 335 -23.10 -13.97 6.13
CA ALA A 335 -22.81 -15.40 6.12
C ALA A 335 -23.54 -16.16 7.24
N SER A 336 -23.68 -15.58 8.44
CA SER A 336 -24.46 -16.20 9.52
C SER A 336 -25.95 -16.27 9.19
N SER A 337 -26.55 -15.23 8.60
CA SER A 337 -27.95 -15.23 8.17
C SER A 337 -28.21 -16.20 7.02
N LEU A 338 -27.19 -16.52 6.23
CA LEU A 338 -27.23 -17.53 5.18
C LEU A 338 -26.85 -18.94 5.67
N GLY A 339 -26.42 -19.10 6.93
CA GLY A 339 -25.90 -20.37 7.47
C GLY A 339 -24.59 -20.86 6.81
N ALA A 340 -23.84 -19.96 6.16
CA ALA A 340 -22.67 -20.28 5.35
C ALA A 340 -21.34 -20.11 6.12
N PRO A 341 -20.27 -20.87 5.78
CA PRO A 341 -18.95 -20.70 6.38
C PRO A 341 -18.40 -19.30 6.10
N SER A 342 -18.37 -18.45 7.13
CA SER A 342 -18.06 -17.01 7.01
C SER A 342 -16.92 -16.76 6.03
N PRO A 343 -17.10 -15.84 5.05
CA PRO A 343 -16.11 -15.58 4.02
C PRO A 343 -14.79 -15.20 4.68
N ILE A 344 -14.85 -14.61 5.87
CA ILE A 344 -13.72 -14.06 6.61
C ILE A 344 -12.83 -15.08 7.28
N HIS A 345 -11.58 -14.66 7.44
CA HIS A 345 -10.56 -15.32 8.23
C HIS A 345 -10.94 -15.33 9.75
N PRO A 346 -10.86 -16.46 10.50
CA PRO A 346 -11.52 -16.57 11.80
C PRO A 346 -10.68 -16.00 12.94
N SER A 347 -9.36 -16.12 12.92
CA SER A 347 -8.51 -15.42 13.89
C SER A 347 -7.84 -14.19 13.27
N ILE A 348 -7.73 -13.17 14.12
CA ILE A 348 -6.83 -12.03 13.95
C ILE A 348 -5.50 -12.45 13.33
N GLN A 349 -4.83 -13.53 13.76
CA GLN A 349 -3.44 -13.81 13.38
C GLN A 349 -3.29 -14.72 12.12
N GLU A 350 -4.37 -15.18 11.52
CA GLU A 350 -4.35 -15.76 10.16
C GLU A 350 -4.81 -14.72 9.15
N THR A 351 -5.85 -13.97 9.51
CA THR A 351 -6.07 -12.57 9.14
C THR A 351 -4.74 -11.85 9.16
N HIS A 352 -3.85 -12.18 10.12
CA HIS A 352 -2.41 -11.99 10.00
C HIS A 352 -1.82 -12.64 8.80
N ASN A 353 -1.12 -13.77 8.85
CA ASN A 353 -0.01 -13.95 7.89
C ASN A 353 -0.38 -13.79 6.41
N CYS A 354 -1.67 -13.91 6.04
CA CYS A 354 -2.33 -13.18 4.96
C CYS A 354 -1.94 -11.70 4.68
N PHE A 355 -1.11 -10.99 5.49
CA PHE A 355 -0.30 -9.83 5.08
C PHE A 355 1.14 -9.99 4.75
N ASN A 356 1.82 -10.84 5.49
CA ASN A 356 3.23 -10.97 5.46
C ASN A 356 3.72 -11.37 4.06
N SER A 357 2.82 -11.96 3.27
CA SER A 357 3.16 -12.65 2.05
C SER A 357 2.16 -12.60 0.88
N CYS A 358 1.04 -11.89 0.86
CA CYS A 358 0.44 -11.40 -0.42
C CYS A 358 0.92 -10.00 -0.77
N ALA A 359 1.43 -9.31 0.23
CA ALA A 359 2.35 -8.27 0.00
C ALA A 359 3.58 -9.03 -0.38
N SER A 360 4.25 -9.80 0.51
CA SER A 360 5.43 -10.59 0.12
C SER A 360 5.04 -11.78 -0.71
N PHE A 361 4.65 -11.42 -1.89
CA PHE A 361 4.21 -12.14 -3.02
C PHE A 361 4.48 -11.32 -4.28
N MET A 362 4.10 -10.06 -4.15
CA MET A 362 3.87 -9.23 -5.28
C MET A 362 5.25 -8.79 -5.74
N LEU A 363 5.82 -7.89 -4.98
CA LEU A 363 7.12 -7.31 -5.15
C LEU A 363 8.39 -8.16 -4.88
N GLU A 364 8.47 -9.50 -4.99
CA GLU A 364 9.78 -10.16 -4.81
C GLU A 364 10.44 -10.57 -6.10
N LYS A 365 9.93 -11.61 -6.76
CA LYS A 365 8.97 -11.32 -7.82
C LYS A 365 9.40 -10.56 -9.03
N VAL A 366 10.48 -9.78 -8.94
CA VAL A 366 10.26 -8.33 -9.09
C VAL A 366 11.54 -7.53 -9.24
N ARG A 367 12.63 -8.17 -9.63
CA ARG A 367 13.69 -7.46 -10.34
C ARG A 367 13.65 -7.64 -11.89
N ARG A 368 13.04 -8.68 -12.57
CA ARG A 368 12.68 -8.74 -14.03
C ARG A 368 11.44 -8.05 -14.58
N GLY A 369 11.48 -6.74 -14.67
CA GLY A 369 10.64 -6.00 -15.60
C GLY A 369 9.18 -5.65 -15.24
N SER A 370 8.34 -6.62 -14.94
CA SER A 370 6.89 -6.44 -14.82
C SER A 370 6.38 -5.76 -13.53
N GLY A 371 6.13 -4.45 -13.48
CA GLY A 371 6.01 -3.77 -12.17
C GLY A 371 5.07 -2.60 -11.94
N ALA A 372 4.11 -2.70 -11.01
CA ALA A 372 3.57 -1.67 -10.13
C ALA A 372 2.57 -2.27 -9.09
N VAL A 373 2.92 -2.49 -7.81
CA VAL A 373 1.91 -2.86 -6.78
C VAL A 373 1.42 -1.60 -6.06
N MET A 374 1.07 -1.65 -4.77
CA MET A 374 0.82 -0.64 -3.72
C MET A 374 0.65 -1.50 -2.39
N LEU A 375 1.10 -1.11 -1.15
CA LEU A 375 1.16 -1.94 0.12
C LEU A 375 0.84 -1.52 1.63
N ALA A 376 0.11 -0.43 1.95
CA ALA A 376 -0.36 0.24 3.18
C ALA A 376 -0.98 -0.56 4.34
N THR A 377 -1.14 0.10 5.50
CA THR A 377 -1.89 -0.44 6.62
C THR A 377 -2.28 0.50 7.78
N HIS A 378 -3.31 0.07 8.50
CA HIS A 378 -3.66 0.33 9.91
C HIS A 378 -3.02 -0.62 10.99
N ASN A 379 -1.76 -1.09 10.89
CA ASN A 379 -0.88 -1.56 12.00
C ASN A 379 0.62 -1.54 11.66
N VAL A 380 1.43 -1.46 12.71
CA VAL A 380 2.89 -1.27 12.83
C VAL A 380 3.71 -2.52 13.27
N ARG A 381 3.45 -3.77 12.84
CA ARG A 381 4.55 -4.80 12.82
C ARG A 381 4.28 -5.94 11.90
N SER A 382 3.02 -6.25 11.73
CA SER A 382 2.66 -6.57 10.39
C SER A 382 3.12 -5.41 9.52
N GLY A 383 2.70 -4.21 9.87
CA GLY A 383 3.58 -3.07 9.93
C GLY A 383 5.06 -3.24 10.33
N GLN A 384 5.87 -4.18 9.83
CA GLN A 384 7.30 -4.52 9.98
C GLN A 384 7.83 -5.61 9.03
N ILE A 385 7.04 -6.24 8.13
CA ILE A 385 7.50 -6.45 6.73
C ILE A 385 6.91 -5.16 6.14
N ALA A 386 7.37 -3.92 6.38
CA ALA A 386 7.59 -3.06 5.18
C ALA A 386 8.99 -2.75 5.01
N ALA A 387 9.51 -2.04 5.99
CA ALA A 387 10.28 -0.97 5.48
C ALA A 387 11.55 -1.51 4.86
N GLU A 388 11.97 -2.75 5.19
CA GLU A 388 13.06 -3.53 4.63
C GLU A 388 12.77 -4.73 3.62
N LYS A 389 12.18 -4.70 2.37
CA LYS A 389 12.43 -5.57 1.12
C LYS A 389 13.00 -4.98 -0.23
N ALA A 390 13.31 -3.68 -0.30
CA ALA A 390 14.07 -2.86 -1.28
C ALA A 390 15.59 -3.04 -1.28
N THR A 391 16.44 -2.38 -0.43
CA THR A 391 17.96 -2.43 -0.31
C THR A 391 18.60 -3.78 -0.29
N GLU A 392 17.78 -4.79 -0.26
CA GLU A 392 17.92 -6.14 -0.71
C GLU A 392 17.69 -6.10 -2.23
N LEU A 393 16.49 -6.36 -2.73
CA LEU A 393 16.21 -6.82 -4.07
C LEU A 393 16.78 -5.89 -5.14
N GLY A 394 16.23 -4.69 -5.40
CA GLY A 394 17.01 -3.74 -6.21
C GLY A 394 16.48 -2.54 -7.00
N ILE A 395 15.24 -1.99 -6.96
CA ILE A 395 14.99 -0.57 -7.39
C ILE A 395 15.61 0.38 -6.33
N GLY A 396 15.10 1.56 -6.01
CA GLY A 396 15.69 2.51 -5.08
C GLY A 396 14.61 3.30 -4.37
N ARG A 397 14.92 4.54 -3.97
CA ARG A 397 13.93 5.42 -3.38
C ARG A 397 13.47 6.80 -4.08
N VAL A 398 13.98 7.57 -5.09
CA VAL A 398 13.24 8.64 -5.95
C VAL A 398 12.96 8.51 -7.53
N ASP A 399 12.45 7.41 -8.13
CA ASP A 399 11.59 7.35 -9.38
C ASP A 399 10.12 6.86 -9.10
N ARG A 400 9.09 7.56 -9.57
CA ARG A 400 7.83 8.12 -8.88
C ARG A 400 6.91 7.14 -8.16
N LYS A 401 7.35 5.90 -7.88
CA LYS A 401 6.78 4.62 -7.44
C LYS A 401 6.72 4.23 -5.92
N LEU A 402 6.51 5.10 -4.91
CA LEU A 402 6.60 4.70 -3.48
C LEU A 402 5.92 5.66 -2.44
N GLN A 403 4.76 6.30 -2.74
CA GLN A 403 3.87 7.11 -1.84
C GLN A 403 3.44 6.40 -0.53
N PHE A 404 3.00 7.16 0.49
CA PHE A 404 2.38 6.60 1.69
C PHE A 404 1.14 7.32 2.35
N ALA A 405 -0.08 6.82 2.01
CA ALA A 405 -1.48 6.91 2.54
C ALA A 405 -1.70 6.57 3.97
N GLN A 406 -2.56 7.37 4.55
CA GLN A 406 -3.25 6.97 5.70
C GLN A 406 -4.58 7.68 5.79
N LEU A 407 -5.61 7.12 6.44
CA LEU A 407 -6.81 7.90 6.72
C LEU A 407 -6.31 9.16 7.40
N MET A 408 -7.00 10.26 7.23
CA MET A 408 -6.76 11.38 8.10
C MET A 408 -7.18 10.92 9.52
N GLY A 409 -6.43 11.26 10.57
CA GLY A 409 -6.81 11.14 11.99
C GLY A 409 -6.73 9.82 12.80
N MET A 410 -6.76 8.62 12.25
CA MET A 410 -6.78 7.31 12.95
C MET A 410 -5.52 6.41 12.85
N ALA A 411 -4.41 6.84 13.43
CA ALA A 411 -2.99 6.58 13.11
C ALA A 411 -2.09 7.29 11.96
N ASP A 412 -1.45 8.57 11.72
CA ASP A 412 -0.73 9.91 12.27
C ASP A 412 0.66 9.99 13.14
N GLY A 413 1.94 9.58 12.87
CA GLY A 413 2.80 8.39 13.27
C GLY A 413 3.76 7.75 12.20
N LEU A 414 4.14 6.44 12.19
CA LEU A 414 4.99 5.69 11.19
C LEU A 414 4.94 6.06 9.71
N THR A 415 4.08 6.91 9.16
CA THR A 415 4.42 7.52 7.86
C THR A 415 5.43 8.65 7.92
N TYR A 416 5.83 9.16 9.09
CA TYR A 416 7.18 9.68 9.27
C TYR A 416 8.02 8.90 10.24
N GLY A 417 7.64 7.64 10.40
CA GLY A 417 8.50 6.54 9.98
C GLY A 417 8.91 6.68 8.52
N LEU A 418 8.04 6.27 7.61
CA LEU A 418 8.31 6.05 6.19
C LEU A 418 8.78 7.29 5.40
N ARG A 419 8.07 8.42 5.39
CA ARG A 419 8.49 9.63 4.63
C ARG A 419 9.85 10.10 4.99
N ASN A 420 10.24 9.70 6.16
CA ASN A 420 11.37 10.24 6.81
C ASN A 420 12.49 9.30 6.84
N ALA A 421 12.21 8.00 6.84
CA ALA A 421 13.03 7.14 6.04
C ALA A 421 13.48 7.99 4.86
N GLY A 422 12.52 8.51 4.11
CA GLY A 422 12.62 9.41 2.97
C GLY A 422 11.41 9.19 2.05
N PHE A 423 10.60 8.15 2.32
CA PHE A 423 9.55 7.66 1.44
C PHE A 423 8.75 8.77 0.79
N GLN A 424 8.39 8.64 -0.48
CA GLN A 424 7.30 9.46 -0.98
C GLN A 424 6.17 9.13 -0.05
N VAL A 425 5.59 10.08 0.63
CA VAL A 425 4.52 9.82 1.58
C VAL A 425 3.43 10.82 1.33
N SER A 426 2.24 10.64 1.92
CA SER A 426 0.99 11.08 1.29
C SER A 426 -0.29 10.93 2.17
N LYS A 427 -0.88 11.97 2.81
CA LYS A 427 -2.10 12.02 3.72
C LYS A 427 -3.39 11.14 3.43
N TYR A 428 -4.61 11.33 4.01
CA TYR A 428 -5.89 11.12 3.27
C TYR A 428 -6.55 12.46 3.09
N VAL A 429 -7.11 12.67 1.92
CA VAL A 429 -8.00 13.75 1.59
C VAL A 429 -9.35 13.14 1.13
N PRO A 430 -10.26 12.73 2.05
CA PRO A 430 -11.65 12.59 1.71
C PRO A 430 -12.34 13.93 1.87
N PHE A 431 -13.17 14.24 0.90
CA PHE A 431 -13.82 15.53 0.80
C PHE A 431 -15.19 15.40 0.17
N GLY A 432 -16.06 16.31 0.58
CA GLY A 432 -17.47 16.28 0.28
C GLY A 432 -18.28 16.51 1.56
N PRO A 433 -19.54 16.96 1.44
CA PRO A 433 -20.43 17.19 2.56
C PRO A 433 -20.43 16.06 3.59
N VAL A 434 -20.41 16.43 4.87
CA VAL A 434 -20.48 15.53 6.05
C VAL A 434 -21.52 14.41 5.90
N GLU A 435 -22.64 14.67 5.24
CA GLU A 435 -23.73 13.73 4.96
C GLU A 435 -23.35 12.64 3.95
N GLN A 436 -22.58 12.98 2.90
CA GLN A 436 -22.12 12.06 1.86
C GLN A 436 -21.00 11.17 2.41
N VAL A 437 -20.04 11.77 3.14
CA VAL A 437 -19.04 11.02 3.92
C VAL A 437 -19.58 10.50 5.26
N MET A 438 -20.89 10.56 5.54
CA MET A 438 -21.42 10.11 6.83
C MET A 438 -21.25 8.61 7.04
N PRO A 439 -21.54 7.74 6.06
CA PRO A 439 -21.24 6.33 6.21
C PRO A 439 -19.74 6.14 6.40
N TYR A 440 -18.86 6.87 5.68
CA TYR A 440 -17.40 6.92 5.91
C TYR A 440 -17.09 7.18 7.39
N LEU A 441 -17.66 8.22 7.99
CA LEU A 441 -17.45 8.56 9.39
C LEU A 441 -18.01 7.52 10.37
N LEU A 442 -19.16 6.90 10.08
CA LEU A 442 -19.69 5.78 10.87
C LEU A 442 -18.76 4.57 10.81
N ARG A 443 -18.13 4.32 9.65
CA ARG A 443 -16.99 3.41 9.54
C ARG A 443 -15.95 3.82 10.59
N ARG A 444 -15.40 5.03 10.44
CA ARG A 444 -14.33 5.58 11.30
C ARG A 444 -14.70 5.57 12.80
N ALA A 445 -15.98 5.64 13.16
CA ALA A 445 -16.44 5.53 14.53
C ALA A 445 -16.27 4.12 15.12
N GLU A 446 -16.81 3.10 14.43
CA GLU A 446 -16.80 1.73 14.93
C GLU A 446 -15.38 1.12 15.02
N GLU A 447 -14.42 1.72 14.32
CA GLU A 447 -12.98 1.49 14.44
C GLU A 447 -12.49 1.53 15.88
N ASN A 448 -12.27 2.75 16.36
CA ASN A 448 -11.48 3.13 17.51
C ASN A 448 -12.09 2.63 18.81
N ARG A 449 -13.24 1.97 18.73
CA ARG A 449 -14.10 1.48 19.79
C ARG A 449 -13.34 0.56 20.76
N GLY A 450 -13.19 1.06 21.99
CA GLY A 450 -12.71 0.31 23.15
C GLY A 450 -11.22 0.47 23.46
N LEU A 451 -10.82 0.18 24.71
CA LEU A 451 -9.41 0.24 25.16
C LEU A 451 -8.47 -0.74 24.45
N LEU A 452 -9.08 -1.67 23.72
CA LEU A 452 -8.45 -2.67 22.87
C LEU A 452 -8.50 -2.25 21.39
N CYS A 453 -8.78 -0.98 21.10
CA CYS A 453 -8.50 -0.40 19.80
C CYS A 453 -7.00 -0.22 19.59
N THR A 454 -6.60 -0.11 18.34
CA THR A 454 -5.21 0.16 18.04
C THR A 454 -4.78 1.56 18.45
N THR A 455 -5.68 2.57 18.48
CA THR A 455 -5.32 3.96 18.85
C THR A 455 -5.01 4.08 20.34
N THR A 456 -5.23 3.03 21.14
CA THR A 456 -4.51 2.82 22.41
C THR A 456 -2.99 2.93 22.22
N VAL A 457 -2.49 2.57 21.04
CA VAL A 457 -1.10 2.76 20.61
C VAL A 457 -0.94 3.95 19.60
N ASP A 458 -1.85 4.94 19.64
CA ASP A 458 -1.67 6.35 19.21
C ASP A 458 -1.69 7.32 20.40
N ARG A 459 -2.62 7.12 21.32
CA ARG A 459 -2.90 8.01 22.45
C ARG A 459 -1.80 8.09 23.51
N GLN A 460 -1.41 6.97 24.13
CA GLN A 460 -0.35 6.91 25.18
C GLN A 460 0.90 7.72 24.87
N LEU A 461 1.28 7.89 23.59
CA LEU A 461 2.49 8.60 23.21
C LEU A 461 2.22 9.83 22.29
N ILE A 462 0.96 10.27 22.15
CA ILE A 462 0.64 11.72 22.08
C ILE A 462 0.46 12.27 23.51
N SER A 463 0.18 11.40 24.49
CA SER A 463 0.23 11.71 25.92
C SER A 463 1.69 11.81 26.41
N VAL A 464 2.49 10.76 26.17
CA VAL A 464 3.95 10.80 26.06
C VAL A 464 4.32 11.49 24.72
N SER A 465 3.89 12.76 24.63
CA SER A 465 4.26 13.80 23.68
C SER A 465 4.00 15.16 24.30
N HIS A 466 2.80 15.32 24.84
CA HIS A 466 2.46 16.39 25.75
C HIS A 466 3.37 16.42 26.99
N THR A 467 3.64 15.27 27.62
CA THR A 467 4.28 15.22 28.96
C THR A 467 5.76 15.65 29.01
N LEU A 468 6.53 15.58 27.92
CA LEU A 468 7.85 16.24 27.86
C LEU A 468 7.76 17.63 27.20
N ARG A 469 6.71 17.95 26.41
CA ARG A 469 6.40 19.36 26.08
C ARG A 469 6.16 20.18 27.37
N SER A 470 5.56 19.59 28.40
CA SER A 470 5.28 20.26 29.68
C SER A 470 6.37 20.14 30.76
N ARG A 471 7.22 19.09 30.75
CA ARG A 471 8.33 18.93 31.73
C ARG A 471 9.26 20.15 31.94
N PRO A 472 9.62 21.00 30.96
CA PRO A 472 10.38 22.23 31.26
C PRO A 472 9.68 23.17 32.25
N GLN A 473 8.36 23.10 32.42
CA GLN A 473 7.60 23.95 33.34
C GLN A 473 7.58 23.39 34.77
N MET A 474 7.55 22.07 34.97
CA MET A 474 7.56 21.49 36.33
C MET A 474 8.92 21.62 37.04
N ALA A 475 10.03 21.61 36.29
CA ALA A 475 11.38 21.70 36.85
C ALA A 475 11.67 23.05 37.58
N MET A 476 10.79 24.05 37.42
CA MET A 476 10.93 25.35 38.06
C MET A 476 10.38 25.39 39.51
N ALA A 477 9.51 24.46 39.89
CA ALA A 477 8.88 24.44 41.22
C ALA A 477 9.83 23.94 42.33
N THR A 478 10.76 23.03 42.03
CA THR A 478 11.56 22.31 43.03
C THR A 478 12.81 23.07 43.50
N LYS A 479 13.05 24.31 43.04
CA LYS A 479 14.19 25.15 43.48
C LYS A 479 13.86 26.17 44.58
N ILE A 480 12.72 26.04 45.25
CA ILE A 480 12.31 26.88 46.39
C ILE A 480 12.50 26.13 47.73
N CYS A 481 13.68 25.52 47.94
CA CYS A 481 14.07 24.89 49.22
C CYS A 481 15.60 24.84 49.45
N ALA A 482 16.29 25.96 49.21
CA ALA A 482 17.62 26.24 49.77
C ALA A 482 17.77 27.76 49.94
N ARG A 483 18.24 28.23 51.11
CA ARG A 483 18.45 29.65 51.45
C ARG A 483 19.85 29.86 52.04
N ILE A 484 20.26 31.13 52.14
CA ILE A 484 21.38 31.67 52.95
C ILE A 484 22.80 31.37 52.40
N PRO A 485 23.70 32.37 52.24
CA PRO A 485 23.49 33.76 51.80
C PRO A 485 24.51 34.18 50.70
N ALA A 486 24.55 35.46 50.33
CA ALA A 486 25.55 36.01 49.41
C ALA A 486 26.87 36.40 50.12
N SER A 487 28.03 36.11 49.50
CA SER A 487 29.34 36.69 49.90
C SER A 487 30.48 36.54 48.87
N LEU A 488 30.53 35.46 48.09
CA LEU A 488 31.74 35.05 47.35
C LEU A 488 31.60 34.93 45.82
N LEU A 489 30.82 35.81 45.18
CA LEU A 489 30.69 35.85 43.71
C LEU A 489 31.51 36.98 43.06
N ALA A 490 32.82 37.01 43.33
CA ALA A 490 33.74 37.98 42.72
C ALA A 490 35.22 37.55 42.73
N ARG A 491 35.70 36.89 41.64
CA ARG A 491 36.90 37.31 40.88
C ARG A 491 37.37 36.29 39.81
N SER A 492 37.44 36.79 38.57
CA SER A 492 38.61 36.77 37.67
C SER A 492 39.14 35.46 37.04
N LEU A 493 39.77 35.68 35.87
CA LEU A 493 40.81 34.87 35.21
C LEU A 493 40.43 33.51 34.58
N SER A 494 40.13 33.59 33.28
CA SER A 494 40.79 32.85 32.19
C SER A 494 41.89 31.82 32.53
N SER A 495 41.88 30.67 31.83
CA SER A 495 42.96 30.32 30.87
C SER A 495 42.76 28.96 30.17
N ALA A 496 43.57 28.71 29.14
CA ALA A 496 44.10 27.43 28.68
C ALA A 496 43.15 26.28 28.26
N SER A 497 43.02 26.17 26.93
CA SER A 497 43.18 24.92 26.14
C SER A 497 43.87 23.71 26.80
N SER A 498 43.48 22.50 26.41
CA SER A 498 44.31 21.67 25.49
C SER A 498 43.66 20.32 25.10
N LEU A 499 44.30 19.67 24.11
CA LEU A 499 43.94 18.43 23.42
C LEU A 499 44.10 17.17 24.29
N THR A 500 43.36 16.09 23.98
CA THR A 500 43.95 14.80 23.52
C THR A 500 42.87 13.76 23.15
N GLU A 501 43.16 12.93 22.15
CA GLU A 501 42.40 11.72 21.82
C GLU A 501 43.09 10.46 22.39
N LYS A 502 42.34 9.37 22.60
CA LYS A 502 42.87 7.99 22.56
C LYS A 502 41.79 6.93 22.33
N HIS A 503 42.09 5.97 21.46
CA HIS A 503 41.35 4.73 21.18
C HIS A 503 41.78 3.58 22.15
N PRO A 504 41.28 2.33 22.04
CA PRO A 504 39.87 1.93 22.26
C PRO A 504 39.76 0.67 23.15
N GLU A 505 38.80 0.60 24.09
CA GLU A 505 38.58 -0.64 24.86
C GLU A 505 37.68 -1.66 24.15
N ALA A 506 37.92 -2.94 24.44
CA ALA A 506 37.21 -4.08 23.86
C ALA A 506 35.76 -4.21 24.40
N PRO A 507 34.82 -4.81 23.64
CA PRO A 507 33.40 -4.71 23.95
C PRO A 507 32.98 -5.51 25.18
N SER A 508 32.27 -4.84 26.09
CA SER A 508 31.46 -5.48 27.12
C SER A 508 30.26 -6.22 26.49
N PRO A 509 29.74 -7.29 27.12
CA PRO A 509 28.63 -8.05 26.58
C PRO A 509 27.29 -7.29 26.65
N ALA A 510 26.38 -7.65 25.74
CA ALA A 510 24.96 -7.29 25.73
C ALA A 510 24.52 -5.89 25.21
N ASN A 511 25.22 -5.32 24.23
CA ASN A 511 24.56 -4.41 23.28
C ASN A 511 23.69 -5.21 22.27
N PRO A 512 22.46 -4.76 21.93
CA PRO A 512 21.62 -5.45 20.95
C PRO A 512 22.15 -5.26 19.51
N VAL A 513 22.11 -6.33 18.71
CA VAL A 513 22.57 -6.34 17.29
C VAL A 513 21.77 -5.37 16.42
N ILE A 514 20.51 -5.15 16.77
CA ILE A 514 19.65 -4.09 16.26
C ILE A 514 19.17 -3.35 17.50
N ASP A 515 19.76 -2.20 17.79
CA ASP A 515 19.12 -1.26 18.72
C ASP A 515 17.83 -0.74 18.09
N LEU A 516 16.82 -0.52 18.93
CA LEU A 516 15.50 0.05 18.64
C LEU A 516 15.11 1.07 19.73
N SER A 517 16.12 1.63 20.42
CA SER A 517 15.98 2.43 21.63
C SER A 517 16.78 3.76 21.67
N ASP A 518 17.96 3.88 21.03
CA ASP A 518 18.53 5.19 20.63
C ASP A 518 17.77 5.74 19.44
N THR A 519 16.69 6.42 19.76
CA THR A 519 15.62 6.49 18.80
C THR A 519 15.62 7.70 17.86
N GLN A 520 16.66 8.52 17.95
CA GLN A 520 16.85 9.72 17.13
C GLN A 520 17.51 9.43 15.76
N ARG A 521 18.21 8.30 15.69
CA ARG A 521 19.38 8.08 14.82
C ARG A 521 19.02 7.16 13.68
N LEU A 522 18.38 6.08 14.08
CA LEU A 522 17.60 5.31 13.17
C LEU A 522 16.48 6.21 12.55
N PHE A 523 16.10 7.29 13.27
CA PHE A 523 15.31 8.40 12.77
C PHE A 523 16.16 9.61 12.30
N ALA A 524 17.27 9.38 11.58
CA ALA A 524 18.12 10.45 11.00
C ALA A 524 17.61 11.23 9.75
N SER A 525 17.49 10.62 8.56
CA SER A 525 17.15 11.19 7.21
C SER A 525 15.79 11.94 7.03
N ILE A 526 15.24 12.50 8.11
CA ILE A 526 13.88 12.21 8.55
C ILE A 526 13.07 13.54 8.83
N PRO A 527 12.26 14.11 7.88
CA PRO A 527 11.55 15.42 7.99
C PRO A 527 9.99 15.49 8.17
N THR A 528 9.43 16.59 8.68
CA THR A 528 8.51 16.42 9.83
C THR A 528 6.97 16.69 9.74
N ALA A 529 6.21 16.29 8.71
CA ALA A 529 4.72 16.24 8.87
C ALA A 529 3.91 15.01 8.43
N SER A 530 4.53 14.01 7.81
CA SER A 530 4.07 12.62 7.77
C SER A 530 4.07 11.75 9.08
N LEU A 531 4.45 12.24 10.26
CA LEU A 531 4.23 11.68 11.62
C LEU A 531 3.16 12.52 12.30
N LEU A 532 2.49 13.41 11.56
CA LEU A 532 1.08 13.19 11.42
C LEU A 532 0.74 12.64 10.07
N HIS A 533 1.26 11.43 9.96
CA HIS A 533 0.67 10.51 9.08
C HIS A 533 0.55 9.07 9.57
N SER A 534 1.30 8.46 10.54
CA SER A 534 0.86 7.25 11.40
C SER A 534 0.32 7.02 13.00
N LEU A 535 -0.51 7.63 14.01
CA LEU A 535 -1.65 8.67 14.50
C LEU A 535 -3.12 9.26 13.80
N ALA A 536 -3.85 9.31 12.55
CA ALA A 536 -4.08 8.86 11.01
C ALA A 536 -4.65 7.46 10.36
N ASN A 537 -3.86 6.46 9.86
CA ASN A 537 -4.05 4.98 9.58
C ASN A 537 -3.71 3.92 10.65
N LEU A 538 -2.43 3.68 11.03
CA LEU A 538 -1.80 2.45 11.65
C LEU A 538 -2.45 1.88 12.93
N SER A 539 -3.62 2.39 13.21
CA SER A 539 -4.34 2.31 14.42
C SER A 539 -5.83 2.59 14.31
N ALA A 540 -6.32 2.90 13.14
CA ALA A 540 -7.67 2.60 12.77
C ALA A 540 -7.81 1.07 12.81
N MET A 541 -7.99 0.38 11.70
CA MET A 541 -8.39 -1.01 11.60
C MET A 541 -7.47 -2.11 12.15
N ALA A 542 -6.58 -1.90 13.14
CA ALA A 542 -6.45 -2.95 14.18
C ALA A 542 -7.58 -2.90 15.21
N ALA A 543 -8.35 -1.83 15.21
CA ALA A 543 -9.43 -1.64 16.13
C ALA A 543 -10.61 -2.38 15.50
N GLY A 544 -10.82 -3.60 16.02
CA GLY A 544 -11.62 -4.66 15.43
C GLY A 544 -12.79 -4.16 14.59
N THR A 545 -13.67 -3.35 15.16
CA THR A 545 -14.96 -3.02 14.56
C THR A 545 -14.95 -2.08 13.34
N LEU A 546 -13.82 -1.53 12.89
CA LEU A 546 -13.67 -1.08 11.49
C LEU A 546 -12.49 -1.78 10.79
N VAL A 547 -12.05 -2.91 11.28
CA VAL A 547 -11.93 -4.06 10.37
C VAL A 547 -13.31 -4.62 10.05
N ASP A 548 -14.32 -4.20 10.82
CA ASP A 548 -15.68 -4.69 10.79
C ASP A 548 -16.83 -3.71 10.34
N VAL A 549 -16.70 -2.38 10.10
CA VAL A 549 -17.65 -1.43 9.42
C VAL A 549 -17.16 -0.69 8.12
N GLY A 550 -16.42 -1.35 7.20
CA GLY A 550 -16.15 -1.03 5.77
C GLY A 550 -15.41 -2.09 4.83
N VAL A 551 -15.95 -3.30 4.57
CA VAL A 551 -15.83 -4.45 3.62
C VAL A 551 -17.11 -5.35 3.49
N ALA A 552 -18.09 -5.36 4.44
CA ALA A 552 -19.61 -5.03 4.44
C ALA A 552 -20.38 -3.48 4.79
N VAL A 553 -19.57 -1.27 4.59
CA VAL A 553 -18.81 -0.29 3.60
C VAL A 553 -17.30 -0.37 2.93
N LEU A 554 -16.65 -1.52 2.45
CA LEU A 554 -15.74 -1.90 1.26
C LEU A 554 -15.85 -3.30 0.32
N ARG A 555 -16.95 -4.08 -0.02
CA ARG A 555 -17.45 -4.86 -1.33
C ARG A 555 -18.96 -5.14 -2.17
N ALA A 556 -20.41 -5.23 -1.95
CA ALA A 556 -21.80 -4.36 -1.76
C ALA A 556 -21.59 -3.40 -3.00
N ALA A 557 -21.75 -2.09 -2.93
CA ALA A 557 -21.34 -1.07 -3.91
C ALA A 557 -19.84 -0.87 -4.31
N LEU A 558 -19.00 -1.90 -4.25
CA LEU A 558 -18.16 -2.13 -5.44
C LEU A 558 -19.08 -2.51 -6.64
N ALA A 559 -20.30 -2.91 -6.35
CA ALA A 559 -20.89 -4.10 -6.92
C ALA A 559 -22.36 -4.36 -6.52
N SER A 560 -22.94 -3.47 -5.74
CA SER A 560 -24.22 -2.87 -6.10
C SER A 560 -24.03 -2.26 -7.49
N GLU A 561 -25.04 -1.60 -7.97
CA GLU A 561 -24.72 -0.46 -8.81
C GLU A 561 -25.41 0.81 -8.34
N GLY A 562 -25.60 0.92 -7.03
CA GLY A 562 -25.93 2.16 -6.34
C GLY A 562 -24.91 3.25 -6.67
N LYS A 563 -25.19 4.01 -7.73
CA LYS A 563 -24.49 5.06 -8.49
C LYS A 563 -24.01 6.30 -7.74
N LEU A 564 -23.72 6.15 -6.46
CA LEU A 564 -22.84 7.02 -5.73
C LEU A 564 -21.74 6.20 -5.01
N LEU A 565 -21.99 5.04 -4.35
CA LEU A 565 -21.05 4.46 -3.34
C LEU A 565 -19.71 4.11 -3.96
N ARG A 566 -19.71 3.58 -5.19
CA ARG A 566 -18.61 3.69 -6.16
C ARG A 566 -18.36 5.19 -6.53
N ALA A 567 -18.00 5.99 -5.53
CA ALA A 567 -17.28 7.26 -5.53
C ALA A 567 -16.54 7.33 -4.19
N ALA A 568 -17.28 7.42 -3.08
CA ALA A 568 -16.78 7.56 -1.71
C ALA A 568 -16.04 6.36 -1.15
N ALA A 569 -15.85 5.24 -1.85
CA ALA A 569 -14.74 4.36 -1.49
C ALA A 569 -13.54 4.40 -2.40
N ILE A 570 -13.57 4.98 -3.63
CA ILE A 570 -12.27 5.15 -4.33
C ILE A 570 -11.43 6.05 -3.57
N GLY A 571 -11.87 7.28 -3.34
CA GLY A 571 -12.74 7.47 -2.21
C GLY A 571 -12.15 6.94 -0.91
N ALA A 572 -12.96 6.57 0.07
CA ALA A 572 -12.68 6.00 1.40
C ALA A 572 -11.61 4.91 1.52
N ALA A 573 -11.07 4.40 0.41
CA ALA A 573 -9.76 3.82 0.41
C ALA A 573 -8.63 4.63 -0.28
N ARG A 574 -8.76 5.29 -1.43
CA ARG A 574 -7.78 6.06 -2.27
C ARG A 574 -6.55 6.52 -1.56
N ALA A 575 -6.84 7.16 -0.46
CA ALA A 575 -5.88 7.94 0.20
C ALA A 575 -5.82 7.68 1.69
N THR A 576 -6.66 6.79 2.18
CA THR A 576 -6.41 6.10 3.45
C THR A 576 -5.44 4.95 3.24
N VAL A 577 -5.73 4.22 2.19
CA VAL A 577 -5.44 2.83 1.99
C VAL A 577 -5.66 2.49 0.50
N HIS A 578 -5.45 3.41 -0.43
CA HIS A 578 -4.48 3.28 -1.51
C HIS A 578 -3.23 3.95 -0.94
N ARG A 579 -2.70 4.98 -1.57
CA ARG A 579 -1.61 5.90 -1.26
C ARG A 579 -0.34 5.39 -0.45
N HIS A 580 -0.28 4.35 0.45
CA HIS A 580 0.79 3.72 1.35
C HIS A 580 1.17 2.26 1.15
N PHE A 581 0.70 1.48 0.22
CA PHE A 581 0.13 1.76 -1.06
C PHE A 581 1.35 1.74 -2.03
N CYS A 582 1.37 2.29 -3.23
CA CYS A 582 2.42 2.56 -4.16
C CYS A 582 2.98 3.94 -3.94
N ALA A 583 3.68 4.48 -4.92
CA ALA A 583 3.21 5.77 -5.34
C ALA A 583 2.04 5.79 -6.24
N GLY A 584 1.09 6.62 -5.81
CA GLY A 584 0.18 7.29 -6.69
C GLY A 584 -0.31 6.37 -7.75
N GLU A 585 -0.41 6.83 -8.98
CA GLU A 585 -1.38 6.16 -9.81
C GLU A 585 -1.05 6.24 -11.30
N GLY A 586 0.23 6.35 -11.60
CA GLY A 586 0.75 6.76 -12.90
C GLY A 586 2.07 6.04 -13.15
N PHE A 587 2.49 5.89 -14.40
CA PHE A 587 3.92 5.84 -14.71
C PHE A 587 4.55 7.23 -14.89
N GLU A 588 3.92 8.24 -14.31
CA GLU A 588 4.54 9.40 -13.68
C GLU A 588 3.83 9.75 -12.35
N ASP A 589 3.21 8.80 -11.67
CA ASP A 589 3.86 8.15 -10.52
C ASP A 589 4.97 7.10 -10.88
N ALA A 590 5.60 7.27 -12.06
CA ALA A 590 6.99 7.05 -12.59
C ALA A 590 7.99 8.25 -12.90
N GLY A 591 8.71 8.83 -11.91
CA GLY A 591 9.86 9.80 -11.96
C GLY A 591 10.57 10.29 -10.63
N HIS A 592 9.98 10.09 -9.43
CA HIS A 592 10.29 10.56 -8.03
C HIS A 592 10.11 9.58 -6.77
N ALA A 593 10.29 8.26 -6.81
CA ALA A 593 10.31 7.20 -5.76
C ALA A 593 11.15 5.79 -5.73
N VAL A 594 12.30 5.18 -6.21
CA VAL A 594 13.61 5.03 -7.01
C VAL A 594 14.94 5.82 -6.95
N THR A 595 15.17 6.88 -7.71
CA THR A 595 16.25 7.89 -7.58
C THR A 595 16.45 8.44 -6.15
N GLY A 596 15.98 9.63 -5.80
CA GLY A 596 16.30 10.36 -4.56
C GLY A 596 15.59 10.22 -3.22
N MET A 597 14.91 9.14 -2.90
CA MET A 597 15.05 8.60 -1.56
C MET A 597 16.07 7.45 -1.50
N TRP A 598 16.53 6.87 -2.62
CA TRP A 598 17.84 6.21 -2.60
C TRP A 598 18.94 7.27 -2.47
N GLU A 599 18.73 8.50 -2.95
CA GLU A 599 19.50 9.66 -2.47
C GLU A 599 19.16 10.08 -1.02
N GLU A 600 17.94 10.52 -0.67
CA GLU A 600 17.63 11.04 0.69
C GLU A 600 18.03 10.06 1.82
N GLN A 601 18.05 8.75 1.55
CA GLN A 601 18.17 7.76 2.61
C GLN A 601 18.93 6.43 2.24
N GLY A 602 19.01 5.99 0.97
CA GLY A 602 19.89 4.88 0.48
C GLY A 602 19.44 3.42 0.64
N LEU A 603 18.27 3.03 0.11
CA LEU A 603 17.55 1.71 0.25
C LEU A 603 17.28 1.41 -1.23
N ARG A 604 17.28 0.15 -1.63
CA ARG A 604 16.94 -0.25 -3.00
C ARG A 604 15.42 -0.21 -3.21
N SER A 605 14.74 -1.19 -3.88
CA SER A 605 13.25 -1.37 -4.09
C SER A 605 12.89 -2.54 -4.98
N ILE A 606 11.61 -2.66 -5.42
CA ILE A 606 11.03 -3.77 -6.22
C ILE A 606 9.54 -3.47 -6.60
N LEU A 607 8.97 -3.64 -7.84
CA LEU A 607 7.58 -3.25 -8.32
C LEU A 607 6.34 -4.19 -8.72
N ASP A 608 6.29 -5.49 -9.11
CA ASP A 608 5.13 -6.35 -9.63
C ASP A 608 3.87 -5.64 -10.22
N TYR A 609 3.59 -5.68 -11.52
CA TYR A 609 2.41 -5.01 -12.12
C TYR A 609 1.16 -5.93 -12.15
N GLY A 610 0.85 -6.64 -11.09
CA GLY A 610 -0.54 -6.73 -10.65
C GLY A 610 -1.64 -7.62 -11.27
N MET A 611 -1.75 -7.82 -12.60
CA MET A 611 -2.80 -8.36 -13.53
C MET A 611 -4.04 -9.23 -13.13
N GLU A 612 -4.57 -9.31 -11.90
CA GLU A 612 -4.66 -10.61 -11.22
C GLU A 612 -6.03 -11.35 -11.23
N ASP A 613 -6.25 -12.53 -10.65
CA ASP A 613 -7.21 -13.60 -11.13
C ASP A 613 -7.77 -13.57 -12.58
N ALA A 614 -7.19 -14.22 -13.63
CA ALA A 614 -7.54 -14.08 -15.08
C ALA A 614 -8.21 -15.22 -15.90
N GLU A 615 -9.00 -14.78 -16.90
CA GLU A 615 -10.13 -15.52 -17.50
C GLU A 615 -9.68 -16.20 -18.77
N ASP A 616 -9.04 -15.46 -19.67
CA ASP A 616 -9.14 -15.81 -21.08
C ASP A 616 -8.06 -15.25 -22.00
N GLY A 617 -8.15 -15.73 -23.24
CA GLY A 617 -7.36 -15.44 -24.42
C GLY A 617 -7.22 -13.99 -24.90
N ALA A 618 -7.97 -12.98 -24.42
CA ALA A 618 -7.71 -11.55 -24.74
C ALA A 618 -7.89 -10.58 -23.55
N ALA A 619 -7.96 -11.11 -22.33
CA ALA A 619 -6.87 -10.87 -21.42
C ALA A 619 -5.57 -11.62 -21.82
N CYS A 620 -5.53 -12.32 -22.98
CA CYS A 620 -4.35 -12.78 -23.77
C CYS A 620 -4.02 -12.42 -25.31
N ASP A 621 -4.32 -11.25 -25.98
CA ASP A 621 -3.41 -10.37 -26.83
C ASP A 621 -3.27 -8.79 -26.54
N ARG A 622 -3.98 -8.13 -25.58
CA ARG A 622 -3.86 -6.74 -24.99
C ARG A 622 -3.22 -6.30 -23.57
N ASN A 623 -2.87 -7.09 -22.48
CA ASN A 623 -2.18 -7.21 -21.08
C ASN A 623 -0.66 -7.63 -20.74
N LEU A 624 0.36 -7.74 -21.62
CA LEU A 624 1.83 -7.87 -21.33
C LEU A 624 2.75 -6.70 -21.67
N ALA A 625 2.44 -5.85 -22.64
CA ALA A 625 3.37 -4.78 -23.00
C ALA A 625 3.71 -3.90 -21.80
N GLY A 626 2.75 -3.62 -20.91
CA GLY A 626 2.98 -3.15 -19.54
C GLY A 626 4.17 -3.80 -18.88
N PHE A 627 4.04 -5.10 -18.69
CA PHE A 627 5.03 -5.89 -18.02
C PHE A 627 6.39 -5.85 -18.72
N LEU A 628 6.38 -5.76 -20.06
CA LEU A 628 7.56 -5.66 -20.93
C LEU A 628 8.23 -4.30 -21.07
N ARG A 629 7.47 -3.22 -20.95
CA ARG A 629 8.05 -1.91 -21.14
C ARG A 629 8.35 -1.26 -19.81
N THR A 630 7.64 -1.57 -18.73
CA THR A 630 7.99 -1.16 -17.34
C THR A 630 9.45 -1.37 -17.00
N ILE A 631 9.98 -2.47 -17.52
CA ILE A 631 11.40 -2.81 -17.58
C ILE A 631 12.27 -1.61 -17.93
N GLU A 632 11.90 -0.87 -18.97
CA GLU A 632 12.66 0.26 -19.50
C GLU A 632 12.63 1.46 -18.53
N MET A 633 11.57 1.71 -17.75
CA MET A 633 11.51 2.80 -16.74
C MET A 633 11.85 2.30 -15.35
N ALA A 634 11.95 1.00 -15.11
CA ALA A 634 12.84 0.49 -14.06
C ALA A 634 14.30 0.72 -14.44
N SER A 635 14.64 0.61 -15.74
CA SER A 635 16.01 0.81 -16.25
C SER A 635 16.42 2.28 -16.39
N SER A 636 15.49 3.24 -16.47
CA SER A 636 15.80 4.67 -16.65
C SER A 636 16.32 5.36 -15.37
N LEU A 637 16.71 4.58 -14.37
CA LEU A 637 16.85 4.96 -12.95
C LEU A 637 18.23 4.55 -12.42
N PRO A 638 18.65 4.95 -11.20
CA PRO A 638 20.00 4.62 -10.75
C PRO A 638 20.30 3.11 -10.77
N PRO A 639 21.42 2.65 -11.35
CA PRO A 639 21.71 1.22 -11.49
C PRO A 639 21.89 0.49 -10.15
N SER A 640 21.45 -0.78 -10.08
CA SER A 640 21.26 -1.49 -8.79
C SER A 640 20.29 -0.80 -7.82
N SER A 641 19.72 0.30 -8.29
CA SER A 641 18.44 0.85 -7.93
C SER A 641 17.45 0.69 -9.11
N ALA A 642 17.45 -0.46 -9.82
CA ALA A 642 16.47 -0.85 -10.87
C ALA A 642 15.88 -2.29 -10.72
N SER A 643 14.56 -2.57 -10.93
CA SER A 643 13.87 -3.83 -10.53
C SER A 643 12.35 -3.95 -10.85
N VAL A 644 11.91 -4.77 -11.84
CA VAL A 644 10.52 -5.20 -12.33
C VAL A 644 10.03 -6.69 -12.08
N CYS A 645 8.79 -7.28 -12.11
CA CYS A 645 8.46 -8.73 -12.51
C CYS A 645 7.07 -9.48 -12.19
N VAL A 646 6.73 -10.42 -13.10
CA VAL A 646 5.98 -11.72 -13.29
C VAL A 646 5.68 -12.72 -12.14
N LYS A 647 4.57 -13.49 -12.29
CA LYS A 647 4.03 -14.77 -11.74
C LYS A 647 3.57 -15.79 -12.87
N ILE A 648 2.73 -16.85 -12.63
CA ILE A 648 2.27 -18.01 -13.54
C ILE A 648 0.73 -18.45 -14.03
N THR A 649 -0.51 -18.00 -13.56
CA THR A 649 -1.86 -17.52 -14.20
C THR A 649 -2.37 -15.92 -14.48
N ALA A 650 -1.99 -14.64 -15.04
CA ALA A 650 -1.15 -13.78 -16.11
C ALA A 650 0.21 -14.12 -17.01
N ILE A 651 0.23 -14.73 -18.23
CA ILE A 651 0.81 -16.02 -18.84
C ILE A 651 0.15 -17.52 -18.74
N CYS A 652 -0.97 -17.97 -19.41
CA CYS A 652 -1.94 -19.14 -19.12
C CYS A 652 -3.04 -19.09 -17.98
N PRO A 653 -4.39 -18.99 -18.22
CA PRO A 653 -5.54 -18.79 -17.25
C PRO A 653 -5.64 -19.56 -15.91
N ILE A 654 -6.48 -19.06 -14.97
CA ILE A 654 -6.72 -19.64 -13.62
C ILE A 654 -6.91 -21.14 -13.65
N SER A 655 -8.01 -21.52 -14.29
CA SER A 655 -8.48 -22.89 -14.44
C SER A 655 -7.39 -23.74 -15.06
N LEU A 656 -6.63 -23.17 -15.99
CA LEU A 656 -5.53 -23.84 -16.65
C LEU A 656 -4.34 -24.13 -15.72
N LEU A 657 -3.93 -23.27 -14.77
CA LEU A 657 -2.96 -23.75 -13.76
C LEU A 657 -3.58 -24.59 -12.65
N GLU A 658 -4.88 -24.51 -12.34
CA GLU A 658 -5.51 -25.52 -11.49
C GLU A 658 -5.35 -26.89 -12.15
N ARG A 659 -5.70 -27.00 -13.44
CA ARG A 659 -5.53 -28.19 -14.29
C ARG A 659 -4.07 -28.65 -14.34
N VAL A 660 -3.11 -27.75 -14.60
CA VAL A 660 -1.65 -28.06 -14.59
C VAL A 660 -1.17 -28.49 -13.20
N SER A 661 -1.69 -27.90 -12.12
CA SER A 661 -1.26 -28.21 -10.76
C SER A 661 -1.84 -29.52 -10.23
N ASP A 662 -3.07 -29.86 -10.63
CA ASP A 662 -3.62 -31.19 -10.43
C ASP A 662 -2.81 -32.23 -11.19
N LEU A 663 -2.47 -31.98 -12.45
CA LEU A 663 -1.59 -32.87 -13.21
C LEU A 663 -0.22 -33.06 -12.54
N LEU A 664 0.39 -32.00 -12.00
CA LEU A 664 1.65 -32.07 -11.22
C LEU A 664 1.48 -32.78 -9.85
N ARG A 665 0.31 -32.67 -9.19
CA ARG A 665 -0.01 -33.44 -7.97
C ARG A 665 -0.36 -34.90 -8.25
N TRP A 666 -0.85 -35.21 -9.45
CA TRP A 666 -1.09 -36.58 -9.86
C TRP A 666 0.21 -37.27 -10.29
N GLU A 667 1.11 -36.58 -11.00
CA GLU A 667 2.48 -37.03 -11.30
C GLU A 667 3.28 -37.41 -10.03
N GLN A 668 3.06 -36.69 -8.92
CA GLN A 668 3.66 -37.01 -7.61
C GLN A 668 3.05 -38.26 -6.94
N GLN A 669 1.83 -38.66 -7.33
CA GLN A 669 1.16 -39.90 -6.86
C GLN A 669 1.46 -41.08 -7.79
N ASP A 670 1.50 -40.83 -9.09
CA ASP A 670 1.82 -41.77 -10.16
C ASP A 670 2.94 -41.20 -11.06
N PRO A 671 4.22 -41.50 -10.73
CA PRO A 671 5.37 -41.09 -11.54
C PRO A 671 5.45 -41.75 -12.93
N THR A 672 4.47 -42.56 -13.34
CA THR A 672 4.37 -43.08 -14.71
C THR A 672 3.56 -42.16 -15.63
N LEU A 673 2.83 -41.19 -15.06
CA LEU A 673 2.12 -40.14 -15.81
C LEU A 673 3.11 -39.30 -16.63
N GLN A 674 2.90 -39.23 -17.94
CA GLN A 674 3.65 -38.33 -18.81
C GLN A 674 2.84 -37.05 -19.07
N LEU A 675 3.49 -35.90 -18.94
CA LEU A 675 2.91 -34.58 -19.16
C LEU A 675 3.61 -33.94 -20.39
N PRO A 676 3.05 -34.03 -21.61
CA PRO A 676 3.76 -33.69 -22.85
C PRO A 676 4.22 -32.23 -22.94
N TRP A 677 3.50 -31.32 -22.28
CA TRP A 677 3.82 -29.89 -22.16
C TRP A 677 4.87 -29.57 -21.08
N LYS A 678 5.29 -30.53 -20.25
CA LYS A 678 6.20 -30.31 -19.13
C LYS A 678 7.67 -30.31 -19.58
N THR A 679 8.37 -29.23 -19.26
CA THR A 679 9.78 -29.00 -19.61
C THR A 679 10.72 -29.21 -18.42
N ASN A 680 12.04 -29.27 -18.67
CA ASN A 680 13.03 -29.50 -17.61
C ASN A 680 12.91 -28.44 -16.50
N SER A 681 12.74 -28.90 -15.27
CA SER A 681 12.38 -28.08 -14.12
C SER A 681 12.85 -28.72 -12.81
N ILE A 682 13.11 -27.88 -11.82
CA ILE A 682 13.47 -28.28 -10.45
C ILE A 682 12.23 -28.91 -9.77
N PRO A 683 12.37 -29.89 -8.85
CA PRO A 683 11.25 -30.52 -8.16
C PRO A 683 10.29 -29.54 -7.50
N VAL A 684 9.01 -29.70 -7.87
CA VAL A 684 7.90 -28.81 -7.54
C VAL A 684 7.20 -29.19 -6.24
N LEU A 685 7.23 -30.46 -5.86
CA LEU A 685 6.58 -31.03 -4.67
C LEU A 685 7.61 -31.79 -3.81
N CYS A 686 7.16 -32.26 -2.64
CA CYS A 686 7.91 -33.14 -1.75
C CYS A 686 6.96 -34.08 -1.02
N ASP A 687 7.49 -35.04 -0.25
CA ASP A 687 6.70 -36.14 0.33
C ASP A 687 5.70 -35.64 1.39
N SER A 688 5.97 -34.47 2.00
CA SER A 688 5.06 -33.79 2.93
C SER A 688 4.13 -32.76 2.29
N SER A 689 4.14 -32.59 0.95
CA SER A 689 3.25 -31.66 0.24
C SER A 689 1.78 -32.13 0.27
N PRO A 690 0.80 -31.22 0.37
CA PRO A 690 -0.61 -31.58 0.49
C PRO A 690 -1.22 -32.02 -0.86
N LEU A 691 -1.55 -33.30 -0.96
CA LEU A 691 -2.16 -33.90 -2.17
C LEU A 691 -3.70 -33.96 -2.12
N TYR A 692 -4.34 -33.58 -1.01
CA TYR A 692 -5.79 -33.72 -0.78
C TYR A 692 -6.70 -32.97 -1.76
N LEU A 693 -6.12 -32.06 -2.55
CA LEU A 693 -6.76 -31.28 -3.60
C LEU A 693 -7.07 -32.17 -4.81
N THR A 694 -6.15 -33.06 -5.19
CA THR A 694 -6.24 -33.90 -6.39
C THR A 694 -6.54 -35.34 -5.99
N ARG A 695 -7.84 -35.64 -5.84
CA ARG A 695 -8.36 -36.89 -5.23
C ARG A 695 -8.57 -38.04 -6.20
N SER A 696 -8.58 -37.74 -7.49
CA SER A 696 -8.84 -38.64 -8.61
C SER A 696 -7.93 -38.23 -9.76
N ALA A 697 -7.69 -39.15 -10.69
CA ALA A 697 -6.91 -38.85 -11.89
C ALA A 697 -7.54 -37.64 -12.63
N PRO A 698 -6.79 -36.54 -12.82
CA PRO A 698 -7.23 -35.44 -13.65
C PRO A 698 -7.08 -35.83 -15.12
N ASP A 699 -8.05 -35.46 -15.96
CA ASP A 699 -7.94 -35.63 -17.41
C ASP A 699 -6.70 -34.90 -17.96
N PRO A 700 -6.13 -35.31 -19.11
CA PRO A 700 -5.13 -34.51 -19.82
C PRO A 700 -5.61 -33.08 -20.08
N LEU A 701 -4.68 -32.18 -20.44
CA LEU A 701 -5.07 -30.90 -21.00
C LEU A 701 -5.62 -31.11 -22.42
N THR A 702 -6.65 -30.35 -22.79
CA THR A 702 -7.11 -30.25 -24.18
C THR A 702 -6.06 -29.52 -25.05
N GLU A 703 -6.16 -29.67 -26.38
CA GLU A 703 -5.25 -28.97 -27.32
C GLU A 703 -5.27 -27.44 -27.16
N MET A 704 -6.43 -26.88 -26.76
CA MET A 704 -6.61 -25.46 -26.50
C MET A 704 -5.93 -25.04 -25.19
N GLU A 705 -6.11 -25.82 -24.13
CA GLU A 705 -5.40 -25.63 -22.85
C GLU A 705 -3.88 -25.75 -23.02
N GLU A 706 -3.38 -26.72 -23.80
CA GLU A 706 -1.95 -26.78 -24.13
C GLU A 706 -1.49 -25.59 -24.98
N TYR A 707 -2.34 -25.02 -25.82
CA TYR A 707 -2.02 -23.83 -26.60
C TYR A 707 -1.89 -22.59 -25.70
N ASP A 708 -2.84 -22.37 -24.79
CA ASP A 708 -2.77 -21.28 -23.82
C ASP A 708 -1.61 -21.48 -22.82
N LEU A 709 -1.28 -22.73 -22.47
CA LEU A 709 -0.08 -23.08 -21.68
C LEU A 709 1.24 -22.89 -22.45
N ARG A 710 1.23 -23.00 -23.78
CA ARG A 710 2.41 -22.74 -24.61
C ARG A 710 2.67 -21.26 -24.78
N LEU A 711 1.60 -20.50 -25.06
CA LEU A 711 1.60 -19.05 -24.98
C LEU A 711 2.14 -18.58 -23.62
N ALA A 712 1.86 -19.34 -22.56
CA ALA A 712 2.28 -19.02 -21.21
C ALA A 712 3.79 -18.83 -21.09
N LEU A 713 4.49 -19.92 -21.36
CA LEU A 713 5.93 -20.01 -21.21
C LEU A 713 6.63 -19.04 -22.18
N GLN A 714 6.06 -18.78 -23.37
CA GLN A 714 6.56 -17.74 -24.30
C GLN A 714 6.49 -16.34 -23.71
N ARG A 715 5.37 -16.01 -23.08
CA ARG A 715 5.08 -14.63 -22.72
C ARG A 715 5.73 -14.28 -21.36
N LEU A 716 5.95 -15.29 -20.50
CA LEU A 716 6.91 -15.24 -19.36
C LEU A 716 8.30 -14.94 -19.89
N SER A 717 8.71 -15.70 -20.91
CA SER A 717 10.02 -15.61 -21.53
C SER A 717 10.32 -14.21 -22.06
N LYS A 718 9.33 -13.54 -22.66
CA LYS A 718 9.50 -12.20 -23.23
C LYS A 718 9.87 -11.15 -22.17
N ILE A 719 9.34 -11.29 -20.96
CA ILE A 719 9.71 -10.47 -19.81
C ILE A 719 11.03 -10.96 -19.22
N CYS A 720 11.28 -12.28 -19.25
CA CYS A 720 12.57 -12.82 -18.83
C CYS A 720 13.73 -12.17 -19.62
N GLU A 721 13.61 -12.21 -20.94
CA GLU A 721 14.58 -11.70 -21.90
C GLU A 721 14.90 -10.23 -21.63
N ARG A 722 13.87 -9.38 -21.63
CA ARG A 722 13.96 -7.92 -21.42
C ARG A 722 14.71 -7.47 -20.16
N CYS A 723 14.90 -8.35 -19.21
CA CYS A 723 15.41 -8.00 -17.88
C CYS A 723 16.74 -8.60 -17.55
N THR A 724 16.98 -9.74 -18.17
CA THR A 724 18.34 -10.15 -18.45
C THR A 724 19.03 -9.03 -19.25
N GLU A 725 18.36 -8.45 -20.27
CA GLU A 725 18.83 -7.26 -21.00
C GLU A 725 19.08 -6.05 -20.07
N ALA A 726 18.13 -5.71 -19.18
CA ALA A 726 18.23 -4.52 -18.33
C ALA A 726 18.97 -4.74 -16.98
N ASN A 727 19.61 -5.89 -16.75
CA ASN A 727 20.23 -6.33 -15.48
C ASN A 727 19.32 -6.10 -14.26
N ILE A 728 18.16 -6.70 -14.38
CA ILE A 728 16.96 -6.48 -13.59
C ILE A 728 16.55 -7.96 -13.19
N PRO A 729 17.28 -8.63 -12.24
CA PRO A 729 17.04 -9.95 -11.62
C PRO A 729 15.62 -10.48 -11.47
N LEU A 730 15.37 -11.73 -11.78
CA LEU A 730 14.27 -12.22 -12.58
C LEU A 730 13.24 -13.14 -11.87
N LEU A 731 12.96 -12.84 -10.61
CA LEU A 731 12.25 -13.62 -9.58
C LEU A 731 10.81 -14.09 -9.88
N ILE A 732 10.29 -15.10 -9.18
CA ILE A 732 8.90 -15.63 -9.16
C ILE A 732 8.57 -16.07 -7.71
N ASP A 733 7.30 -16.25 -7.37
CA ASP A 733 6.73 -16.07 -6.03
C ASP A 733 5.51 -16.95 -5.82
N ALA A 734 5.09 -17.16 -4.57
CA ALA A 734 4.33 -18.33 -4.18
C ALA A 734 2.99 -18.02 -3.52
N GLU A 735 2.07 -18.97 -3.71
CA GLU A 735 0.71 -18.73 -4.08
C GLU A 735 -0.31 -19.70 -3.43
N TYR A 736 -1.55 -19.78 -3.97
CA TYR A 736 -2.64 -20.61 -3.46
C TYR A 736 -2.22 -22.07 -3.55
N THR A 737 -2.66 -22.95 -2.64
CA THR A 737 -2.22 -24.35 -2.75
C THR A 737 -2.81 -25.10 -3.95
N SER A 738 -3.94 -24.65 -4.55
CA SER A 738 -4.50 -25.24 -5.79
C SER A 738 -3.61 -25.06 -7.02
N VAL A 739 -2.83 -23.99 -7.07
CA VAL A 739 -2.07 -23.58 -8.25
C VAL A 739 -0.57 -23.47 -7.98
N GLN A 740 -0.14 -23.51 -6.71
CA GLN A 740 1.27 -23.44 -6.32
C GLN A 740 2.19 -24.34 -7.15
N PRO A 741 1.84 -25.62 -7.41
CA PRO A 741 2.72 -26.52 -8.14
C PRO A 741 3.08 -25.99 -9.54
N ALA A 742 2.09 -25.54 -10.30
CA ALA A 742 2.32 -25.09 -11.65
C ALA A 742 3.14 -23.78 -11.74
N ILE A 743 3.25 -23.05 -10.64
CA ILE A 743 4.07 -21.85 -10.53
C ILE A 743 5.51 -22.21 -10.25
N ASP A 744 5.73 -23.08 -9.28
CA ASP A 744 7.05 -23.62 -8.99
C ASP A 744 7.59 -24.25 -10.28
N TYR A 745 6.74 -24.92 -11.08
CA TYR A 745 7.09 -25.37 -12.43
C TYR A 745 7.64 -24.25 -13.34
N PHE A 746 6.88 -23.18 -13.67
CA PHE A 746 7.41 -22.13 -14.55
C PHE A 746 8.53 -21.28 -13.89
N THR A 747 8.48 -21.10 -12.56
CA THR A 747 9.55 -20.47 -11.75
C THR A 747 10.85 -21.18 -11.99
N TYR A 748 10.82 -22.50 -11.89
CA TYR A 748 12.00 -23.33 -12.03
C TYR A 748 12.38 -23.54 -13.49
N ALA A 749 11.43 -23.63 -14.43
CA ALA A 749 11.73 -23.63 -15.86
C ALA A 749 12.41 -22.32 -16.30
N ALA A 750 11.94 -21.16 -15.81
CA ALA A 750 12.61 -19.88 -16.05
C ALA A 750 13.95 -19.77 -15.31
N ALA A 751 14.06 -20.29 -14.07
CA ALA A 751 15.33 -20.28 -13.35
C ALA A 751 16.39 -21.13 -14.05
N VAL A 752 16.03 -22.33 -14.50
CA VAL A 752 16.89 -23.18 -15.34
C VAL A 752 17.29 -22.46 -16.64
N ARG A 753 16.35 -21.77 -17.30
CA ARG A 753 16.61 -21.10 -18.58
C ARG A 753 17.40 -19.79 -18.48
N PHE A 754 17.38 -19.08 -17.36
CA PHE A 754 17.91 -17.72 -17.29
C PHE A 754 18.80 -17.40 -16.06
N ASN A 755 18.99 -18.32 -15.10
CA ASN A 755 19.97 -18.12 -14.02
C ASN A 755 21.31 -18.68 -14.41
N HIS A 756 22.27 -17.80 -14.65
CA HIS A 756 23.61 -18.19 -15.03
C HIS A 756 24.64 -17.51 -14.13
N GLY A 757 25.59 -18.30 -13.61
CA GLY A 757 26.64 -17.83 -12.72
C GLY A 757 26.14 -17.33 -11.35
N ASP A 758 26.91 -16.42 -10.75
CA ASP A 758 26.75 -15.98 -9.36
C ASP A 758 25.54 -15.06 -9.11
N HIS A 759 25.02 -14.38 -10.12
CA HIS A 759 23.92 -13.44 -9.93
C HIS A 759 22.64 -14.11 -10.44
N PRO A 760 21.85 -14.77 -9.57
CA PRO A 760 20.56 -15.28 -9.97
C PRO A 760 19.77 -14.10 -10.52
N ILE A 761 19.28 -14.32 -11.72
CA ILE A 761 18.28 -13.48 -12.30
C ILE A 761 17.03 -14.09 -11.61
N VAL A 762 16.37 -15.18 -12.02
CA VAL A 762 15.23 -15.80 -11.29
C VAL A 762 15.51 -16.21 -9.84
N PHE A 763 14.48 -16.07 -9.02
CA PHE A 763 14.32 -16.60 -7.68
C PHE A 763 12.95 -17.28 -7.62
N GLY A 764 12.70 -18.15 -6.64
CA GLY A 764 11.37 -18.64 -6.28
C GLY A 764 10.98 -18.22 -4.88
N THR A 765 9.68 -18.20 -4.53
CA THR A 765 9.27 -17.98 -3.13
C THR A 765 8.87 -19.24 -2.41
N ILE A 766 9.24 -19.29 -1.13
CA ILE A 766 8.90 -20.37 -0.21
C ILE A 766 8.10 -19.81 0.97
N GLN A 767 6.96 -20.43 1.24
CA GLN A 767 5.97 -19.92 2.20
C GLN A 767 5.97 -20.69 3.52
N ALA A 768 6.66 -20.18 4.54
CA ALA A 768 6.95 -20.86 5.81
C ALA A 768 5.74 -21.18 6.72
N TYR A 769 4.51 -20.85 6.32
CA TYR A 769 3.27 -21.31 6.96
C TYR A 769 2.83 -22.70 6.50
N LEU A 770 3.20 -23.13 5.29
CA LEU A 770 2.91 -24.49 4.82
C LEU A 770 3.89 -25.46 5.50
N ARG A 771 3.36 -26.59 5.95
CA ARG A 771 4.15 -27.64 6.62
C ARG A 771 5.25 -28.20 5.70
N ASP A 772 4.99 -28.24 4.40
CA ASP A 772 5.90 -28.75 3.36
C ASP A 772 7.05 -27.78 3.01
N SER A 773 6.88 -26.49 3.30
CA SER A 773 7.66 -25.41 2.69
C SER A 773 9.17 -25.52 2.90
N ARG A 774 9.60 -25.98 4.08
CA ARG A 774 11.01 -26.22 4.37
C ARG A 774 11.59 -27.36 3.55
N GLU A 775 10.85 -28.45 3.42
CA GLU A 775 11.31 -29.65 2.70
C GLU A 775 11.36 -29.38 1.20
N ARG A 776 10.28 -28.83 0.63
CA ARG A 776 10.21 -28.38 -0.76
C ARG A 776 11.32 -27.41 -1.12
N MET A 777 11.60 -26.39 -0.28
CA MET A 777 12.73 -25.48 -0.49
C MET A 777 14.09 -26.20 -0.47
N VAL A 778 14.31 -27.08 0.51
CA VAL A 778 15.58 -27.81 0.62
C VAL A 778 15.80 -28.72 -0.58
N ASN A 779 14.74 -29.38 -1.06
CA ASN A 779 14.78 -30.24 -2.25
C ASN A 779 14.98 -29.42 -3.53
N ALA A 780 14.27 -28.30 -3.69
CA ALA A 780 14.42 -27.41 -4.83
C ALA A 780 15.84 -26.81 -4.93
N VAL A 781 16.38 -26.29 -3.82
CA VAL A 781 17.75 -25.76 -3.78
C VAL A 781 18.80 -26.85 -4.06
N ARG A 782 18.64 -28.06 -3.48
CA ARG A 782 19.54 -29.21 -3.74
C ARG A 782 19.48 -29.71 -5.19
N ALA A 783 18.36 -29.55 -5.88
CA ALA A 783 18.24 -29.89 -7.28
C ALA A 783 18.83 -28.80 -8.17
N ALA A 784 18.54 -27.52 -7.90
CA ALA A 784 19.18 -26.40 -8.60
C ALA A 784 20.72 -26.45 -8.50
N GLU A 785 21.26 -26.77 -7.32
CA GLU A 785 22.71 -26.99 -7.10
C GLU A 785 23.29 -28.17 -7.92
N ARG A 786 22.49 -29.17 -8.30
CA ARG A 786 22.92 -30.27 -9.20
C ARG A 786 22.86 -29.86 -10.67
N GLU A 787 21.85 -29.09 -11.06
CA GLU A 787 21.70 -28.55 -12.42
C GLU A 787 22.65 -27.35 -12.69
N GLY A 788 23.48 -26.93 -11.74
CA GLY A 788 24.36 -25.76 -11.85
C GLY A 788 23.63 -24.40 -11.77
N VAL A 789 22.34 -24.42 -11.42
CA VAL A 789 21.45 -23.26 -11.35
C VAL A 789 21.59 -22.60 -9.97
N SER A 790 22.13 -21.38 -9.92
CA SER A 790 22.05 -20.57 -8.70
C SER A 790 20.58 -20.23 -8.45
N LEU A 791 19.92 -20.93 -7.52
CA LEU A 791 18.54 -20.62 -7.16
C LEU A 791 18.51 -19.41 -6.24
N GLY A 792 17.93 -18.32 -6.71
CA GLY A 792 17.44 -17.29 -5.80
C GLY A 792 16.22 -17.82 -5.05
N VAL A 793 16.11 -17.53 -3.75
CA VAL A 793 14.95 -17.90 -2.96
C VAL A 793 14.50 -16.72 -2.11
N LYS A 794 13.29 -16.24 -2.32
CA LYS A 794 12.59 -15.61 -1.22
C LYS A 794 12.10 -16.64 -0.23
N LEU A 795 12.31 -16.30 1.03
CA LEU A 795 11.51 -16.86 2.09
C LEU A 795 10.43 -15.88 2.53
N VAL A 796 9.22 -16.36 2.80
CA VAL A 796 8.14 -15.58 3.40
C VAL A 796 7.47 -16.35 4.52
N ARG A 797 6.70 -15.67 5.37
CA ARG A 797 5.77 -16.38 6.26
C ARG A 797 4.65 -17.09 5.51
N GLY A 798 4.28 -16.64 4.32
CA GLY A 798 3.11 -17.16 3.62
C GLY A 798 1.81 -16.55 4.12
N ALA A 799 0.82 -16.50 3.24
CA ALA A 799 -0.25 -15.52 3.34
C ALA A 799 -1.58 -15.97 2.77
N TYR A 800 -1.87 -17.24 2.97
CA TYR A 800 -3.17 -17.81 2.73
C TYR A 800 -3.67 -18.56 3.95
N MET A 801 -2.99 -18.40 5.11
CA MET A 801 -3.14 -19.22 6.34
C MET A 801 -4.52 -19.85 6.50
N THR A 802 -5.47 -18.96 6.41
CA THR A 802 -6.86 -19.15 6.67
C THR A 802 -7.64 -19.75 5.54
N ARG A 803 -7.28 -19.35 4.33
CA ARG A 803 -7.85 -19.87 3.11
C ARG A 803 -7.56 -21.34 3.01
N GLU A 804 -6.29 -21.72 3.05
CA GLU A 804 -5.90 -23.12 2.92
C GLU A 804 -6.45 -23.91 4.11
N THR A 805 -6.59 -23.29 5.28
CA THR A 805 -7.32 -23.85 6.42
C THR A 805 -8.82 -24.02 6.15
N LYS A 806 -9.52 -23.11 5.44
CA LYS A 806 -10.92 -23.30 5.03
C LYS A 806 -11.03 -24.33 3.92
N LEU A 807 -10.22 -24.25 2.88
CA LEU A 807 -10.20 -25.16 1.74
C LEU A 807 -10.00 -26.61 2.22
N ALA A 808 -9.02 -26.83 3.09
CA ALA A 808 -8.85 -28.11 3.77
C ALA A 808 -10.08 -28.48 4.62
N SER A 809 -10.64 -27.55 5.40
CA SER A 809 -11.84 -27.81 6.23
C SER A 809 -13.08 -28.20 5.41
N SER A 810 -13.36 -27.52 4.29
CA SER A 810 -14.47 -27.86 3.39
C SER A 810 -14.27 -29.19 2.68
N MET A 811 -13.01 -29.60 2.49
CA MET A 811 -12.65 -30.90 1.95
C MET A 811 -12.53 -32.01 3.02
N GLY A 812 -12.70 -31.69 4.31
CA GLY A 812 -12.49 -32.63 5.42
C GLY A 812 -11.03 -33.09 5.60
N ALA A 813 -10.07 -32.35 5.04
CA ALA A 813 -8.65 -32.68 5.03
C ALA A 813 -7.87 -31.95 6.16
N PRO A 814 -6.71 -32.47 6.59
CA PRO A 814 -5.81 -31.73 7.47
C PRO A 814 -5.34 -30.43 6.81
N SER A 815 -5.44 -29.30 7.51
CA SER A 815 -4.92 -28.03 6.99
C SER A 815 -3.43 -28.14 6.64
N PRO A 816 -2.98 -27.69 5.45
CA PRO A 816 -1.58 -27.72 5.07
C PRO A 816 -0.75 -26.68 5.85
N VAL A 817 -1.43 -25.82 6.62
CA VAL A 817 -0.86 -24.73 7.40
C VAL A 817 -0.47 -25.22 8.79
N HIS A 818 0.62 -24.69 9.34
CA HIS A 818 1.03 -24.95 10.72
C HIS A 818 -0.09 -24.61 11.72
N PRO A 819 -0.40 -25.50 12.69
CA PRO A 819 -1.48 -25.30 13.65
C PRO A 819 -1.25 -24.12 14.62
N SER A 820 -0.03 -23.59 14.75
CA SER A 820 0.24 -22.35 15.47
C SER A 820 1.08 -21.34 14.69
N ILE A 821 0.85 -20.07 14.98
CA ILE A 821 1.69 -18.96 14.50
C ILE A 821 3.16 -19.11 14.88
N GLN A 822 3.45 -19.70 16.04
CA GLN A 822 4.82 -19.90 16.52
C GLN A 822 5.56 -20.96 15.70
N GLU A 823 4.87 -21.97 15.17
CA GLU A 823 5.47 -22.92 14.23
C GLU A 823 5.78 -22.27 12.88
N THR A 824 4.88 -21.45 12.32
CA THR A 824 5.18 -20.60 11.14
C THR A 824 6.40 -19.70 11.37
N HIS A 825 6.60 -19.21 12.61
CA HIS A 825 7.79 -18.46 12.99
C HIS A 825 9.05 -19.35 13.08
N ASN A 826 8.94 -20.55 13.62
CA ASN A 826 10.04 -21.51 13.73
C ASN A 826 10.49 -22.00 12.34
N CYS A 827 9.53 -22.35 11.48
CA CYS A 827 9.75 -22.72 10.09
C CYS A 827 10.45 -21.59 9.34
N PHE A 828 9.94 -20.35 9.43
CA PHE A 828 10.60 -19.18 8.83
C PHE A 828 12.05 -19.02 9.32
N ASN A 829 12.27 -19.02 10.63
CA ASN A 829 13.62 -18.84 11.18
C ASN A 829 14.59 -19.94 10.70
N SER A 830 14.09 -21.18 10.57
CA SER A 830 14.90 -22.31 10.15
C SER A 830 15.21 -22.31 8.65
N CYS A 831 14.25 -21.90 7.81
CA CYS A 831 14.46 -21.73 6.38
C CYS A 831 15.41 -20.55 6.10
N ALA A 832 15.27 -19.45 6.86
CA ALA A 832 16.16 -18.29 6.77
C ALA A 832 17.60 -18.71 7.11
N SER A 833 17.79 -19.45 8.21
CA SER A 833 19.11 -19.96 8.58
C SER A 833 19.69 -20.95 7.56
N PHE A 834 18.88 -21.79 6.90
CA PHE A 834 19.36 -22.69 5.85
C PHE A 834 19.88 -21.90 4.64
N MET A 835 19.10 -20.94 4.16
CA MET A 835 19.47 -20.16 2.99
C MET A 835 20.59 -19.14 3.25
N LEU A 836 20.75 -18.64 4.48
CA LEU A 836 21.91 -17.86 4.90
C LEU A 836 23.23 -18.65 4.71
N GLU A 837 23.23 -19.96 5.00
CA GLU A 837 24.38 -20.85 4.72
C GLU A 837 24.61 -21.05 3.21
N LYS A 838 23.57 -20.94 2.38
CA LYS A 838 23.68 -20.99 0.90
C LYS A 838 24.27 -19.72 0.32
N VAL A 839 23.83 -18.55 0.80
CA VAL A 839 24.45 -17.26 0.45
C VAL A 839 25.91 -17.21 0.85
N ARG A 840 26.25 -17.65 2.08
CA ARG A 840 27.64 -17.78 2.54
C ARG A 840 28.50 -18.60 1.57
N ARG A 841 27.95 -19.67 0.97
CA ARG A 841 28.61 -20.54 -0.01
C ARG A 841 28.47 -20.05 -1.46
N ARG A 842 27.76 -18.94 -1.66
CA ARG A 842 27.37 -18.35 -2.95
C ARG A 842 26.54 -19.29 -3.85
N SER A 843 26.03 -20.42 -3.36
CA SER A 843 25.22 -21.35 -4.15
C SER A 843 23.72 -21.01 -4.25
N GLY A 844 23.33 -19.84 -3.74
CA GLY A 844 22.02 -19.22 -3.95
C GLY A 844 22.00 -17.78 -3.44
N ALA A 845 20.92 -17.07 -3.72
CA ALA A 845 20.61 -15.77 -3.10
C ALA A 845 19.39 -15.92 -2.19
N VAL A 846 19.30 -15.17 -1.08
CA VAL A 846 18.15 -15.24 -0.17
C VAL A 846 17.69 -13.91 0.35
N VAL A 847 16.37 -13.82 0.39
CA VAL A 847 15.56 -12.63 0.24
C VAL A 847 14.48 -12.72 1.36
N LEU A 848 14.91 -12.47 2.60
CA LEU A 848 14.33 -12.97 3.87
C LEU A 848 13.09 -12.27 4.48
N ALA A 849 11.87 -12.64 4.09
CA ALA A 849 10.68 -11.87 4.48
C ALA A 849 10.18 -12.05 5.93
N THR A 850 10.53 -11.12 6.84
CA THR A 850 10.13 -11.20 8.25
C THR A 850 9.69 -9.93 9.01
N HIS A 851 8.45 -9.97 9.52
CA HIS A 851 7.84 -8.93 10.37
C HIS A 851 8.52 -8.84 11.70
N ASN A 852 8.86 -10.03 12.15
CA ASN A 852 9.09 -10.21 13.53
C ASN A 852 10.50 -9.71 13.74
N VAL A 853 10.67 -8.54 14.36
CA VAL A 853 11.96 -8.07 14.89
C VAL A 853 12.74 -9.21 15.52
N ARG A 854 12.10 -10.15 16.23
CA ARG A 854 12.79 -11.33 16.76
C ARG A 854 13.40 -12.20 15.65
N SER A 855 12.64 -12.53 14.61
CA SER A 855 13.11 -13.26 13.42
C SER A 855 14.13 -12.46 12.59
N GLY A 856 13.95 -11.14 12.44
CA GLY A 856 14.88 -10.25 11.73
C GLY A 856 16.19 -10.08 12.49
N GLN A 857 16.14 -9.83 13.80
CA GLN A 857 17.29 -9.86 14.71
C GLN A 857 17.99 -11.22 14.71
N ILE A 858 17.25 -12.33 14.71
CA ILE A 858 17.83 -13.69 14.59
C ILE A 858 18.57 -13.85 13.26
N ALA A 859 17.93 -13.53 12.14
CA ALA A 859 18.53 -13.66 10.82
C ALA A 859 19.71 -12.70 10.63
N ALA A 860 19.61 -11.46 11.10
CA ALA A 860 20.66 -10.45 11.02
C ALA A 860 21.86 -10.80 11.90
N LYS A 861 21.61 -11.25 13.14
CA LYS A 861 22.65 -11.82 14.00
C LYS A 861 23.32 -13.01 13.32
N LYS A 862 22.54 -13.97 12.80
CA LYS A 862 23.06 -15.14 12.07
C LYS A 862 23.86 -14.75 10.82
N ALA A 863 23.48 -13.69 10.13
CA ALA A 863 24.22 -13.16 8.98
C ALA A 863 25.55 -12.49 9.38
N MET A 864 25.58 -11.73 10.49
CA MET A 864 26.82 -11.17 11.04
C MET A 864 27.74 -12.26 11.60
N GLU A 865 27.20 -13.26 12.31
CA GLU A 865 27.93 -14.47 12.74
C GLU A 865 28.48 -15.27 11.55
N LEU A 866 27.74 -15.28 10.43
CA LEU A 866 28.22 -15.83 9.18
C LEU A 866 29.15 -14.88 8.41
N GLY A 867 29.46 -13.68 8.90
CA GLY A 867 30.35 -12.73 8.23
C GLY A 867 29.91 -12.40 6.79
N ILE A 868 28.61 -12.50 6.50
CA ILE A 868 28.08 -12.18 5.18
C ILE A 868 28.24 -10.68 4.96
N GLY A 869 28.67 -10.30 3.76
CA GLY A 869 28.95 -8.92 3.41
C GLY A 869 27.74 -8.04 3.70
N ARG A 870 28.02 -6.92 4.36
CA ARG A 870 27.04 -5.87 4.68
C ARG A 870 26.31 -5.45 3.39
N ASP A 871 27.06 -5.21 2.33
CA ASP A 871 26.55 -4.92 0.99
C ASP A 871 26.53 -6.15 0.04
N ASP A 872 26.39 -7.40 0.53
CA ASP A 872 26.36 -8.59 -0.34
C ASP A 872 25.04 -8.73 -1.11
N HIS A 873 25.04 -8.54 -2.43
CA HIS A 873 23.85 -8.65 -3.28
C HIS A 873 23.15 -10.03 -3.27
N LYS A 874 23.74 -11.07 -2.66
CA LYS A 874 23.07 -12.35 -2.45
C LYS A 874 22.34 -12.46 -1.11
N LEU A 875 22.77 -11.75 -0.06
CA LEU A 875 22.00 -11.71 1.19
C LEU A 875 21.19 -10.45 1.22
N GLN A 876 19.93 -10.71 1.48
CA GLN A 876 18.91 -9.76 1.32
C GLN A 876 17.93 -9.91 2.52
N PHE A 877 17.59 -8.79 3.19
CA PHE A 877 16.57 -8.69 4.26
C PHE A 877 15.22 -8.23 3.73
N ALA A 878 14.10 -8.75 4.25
CA ALA A 878 12.83 -8.62 3.55
C ALA A 878 11.55 -8.24 4.33
N GLN A 879 10.98 -7.13 3.91
CA GLN A 879 9.94 -6.34 4.52
C GLN A 879 9.08 -5.55 3.42
N LEU A 880 7.74 -5.57 3.41
CA LEU A 880 6.76 -5.05 2.40
C LEU A 880 6.72 -3.51 2.07
N MET A 881 5.52 -2.94 1.95
CA MET A 881 5.21 -1.52 2.07
C MET A 881 4.03 -1.37 3.04
N GLY A 882 3.68 -0.15 3.46
CA GLY A 882 2.80 0.11 4.60
C GLY A 882 3.41 0.04 6.02
N MET A 883 4.63 -0.43 6.21
CA MET A 883 4.91 -1.25 7.38
C MET A 883 6.35 -1.10 7.96
N ALA A 884 6.57 -1.21 9.26
CA ALA A 884 7.83 -0.87 9.89
C ALA A 884 9.14 -1.40 9.32
N ASP A 885 10.25 -0.73 9.59
CA ASP A 885 10.54 0.54 10.25
C ASP A 885 11.50 0.24 11.35
N GLY A 886 11.12 -0.11 12.58
CA GLY A 886 12.01 -0.71 13.62
C GLY A 886 12.62 -2.06 13.28
N LEU A 887 12.87 -2.28 12.01
CA LEU A 887 13.74 -3.29 11.44
C LEU A 887 14.56 -2.73 10.22
N THR A 888 14.09 -1.66 9.55
CA THR A 888 14.56 -1.01 8.28
C THR A 888 15.43 0.27 8.23
N HIS A 889 15.30 1.23 9.15
CA HIS A 889 16.23 2.38 9.36
C HIS A 889 17.23 2.56 10.62
N GLY A 890 18.14 1.90 11.45
CA GLY A 890 18.94 0.69 11.99
C GLY A 890 20.15 -0.06 11.33
N LEU A 891 19.91 -1.34 10.97
CA LEU A 891 20.72 -2.44 10.42
C LEU A 891 21.71 -2.28 9.23
N ARG A 892 21.80 -1.17 8.47
CA ARG A 892 22.77 -0.91 7.33
C ARG A 892 23.99 -0.05 7.63
N ASN A 893 24.00 0.74 8.70
CA ASN A 893 25.27 1.00 9.40
C ASN A 893 25.55 -0.07 10.48
N ALA A 894 24.55 -0.89 10.84
CA ALA A 894 24.81 -2.29 11.22
C ALA A 894 25.15 -3.21 10.01
N GLY A 895 25.07 -2.71 8.77
CA GLY A 895 25.53 -3.37 7.54
C GLY A 895 24.57 -3.63 6.36
N PHE A 896 23.44 -4.31 6.54
CA PHE A 896 22.87 -5.11 5.45
C PHE A 896 22.39 -4.37 4.18
N GLN A 897 22.22 -5.16 3.14
CA GLN A 897 21.07 -5.06 2.26
C GLN A 897 19.76 -5.39 3.04
N VAL A 898 19.51 -4.57 4.09
CA VAL A 898 18.23 -4.02 4.65
C VAL A 898 17.35 -3.53 3.53
N SER A 899 16.08 -3.08 3.62
CA SER A 899 15.20 -3.21 2.44
C SER A 899 14.10 -2.16 1.91
N LYS A 900 12.70 -2.20 1.94
CA LYS A 900 11.39 -1.77 1.16
C LYS A 900 10.74 -2.52 -0.10
N TYR A 901 9.55 -3.11 -0.02
CA TYR A 901 8.72 -3.61 -1.17
C TYR A 901 7.99 -2.41 -1.83
N VAL A 902 8.02 -2.16 -3.15
CA VAL A 902 7.75 -0.81 -3.75
C VAL A 902 6.89 -0.70 -5.06
N PRO A 903 6.10 0.35 -5.38
CA PRO A 903 4.93 0.13 -6.30
C PRO A 903 4.28 1.34 -7.11
N PHE A 904 3.27 1.19 -8.01
CA PHE A 904 2.50 2.27 -8.76
C PHE A 904 1.07 1.84 -9.30
N GLY A 905 0.05 2.72 -9.58
CA GLY A 905 -1.31 2.25 -10.08
C GLY A 905 -2.66 3.05 -9.90
N PRO A 906 -3.69 2.92 -10.77
CA PRO A 906 -5.16 3.26 -10.47
C PRO A 906 -6.47 2.33 -10.21
N VAL A 907 -7.00 2.20 -8.97
CA VAL A 907 -8.05 1.34 -8.28
C VAL A 907 -9.20 0.68 -9.11
N GLU A 908 -9.29 0.43 -10.43
CA GLU A 908 -10.20 -0.64 -10.91
C GLU A 908 -9.61 -2.03 -10.91
N GLN A 909 -8.98 -2.43 -12.02
CA GLN A 909 -8.14 -3.59 -12.30
C GLN A 909 -7.76 -4.50 -11.20
N VAL A 910 -7.45 -4.02 -10.04
CA VAL A 910 -6.95 -4.88 -9.02
C VAL A 910 -8.09 -5.23 -8.10
N MET A 911 -9.07 -6.05 -8.42
CA MET A 911 -10.05 -6.48 -7.40
C MET A 911 -9.87 -7.98 -7.10
N PRO A 912 -10.16 -8.56 -5.88
CA PRO A 912 -9.46 -9.59 -4.96
C PRO A 912 -8.16 -9.87 -3.91
N TYR A 913 -7.00 -9.26 -3.32
CA TYR A 913 -5.97 -8.10 -3.06
C TYR A 913 -6.36 -7.07 -1.99
N LEU A 914 -6.26 -5.72 -2.16
CA LEU A 914 -6.62 -4.69 -1.15
C LEU A 914 -6.85 -5.23 0.22
N LEU A 915 -8.10 -5.45 0.45
CA LEU A 915 -8.76 -5.84 1.64
C LEU A 915 -8.27 -7.25 2.19
N ARG A 916 -7.15 -7.84 1.73
CA ARG A 916 -6.47 -9.07 2.24
C ARG A 916 -5.56 -8.96 3.41
N ARG A 917 -5.13 -7.75 3.51
CA ARG A 917 -3.78 -7.47 3.81
C ARG A 917 -3.75 -6.97 5.17
N ALA A 918 -3.96 -5.67 5.33
CA ALA A 918 -4.03 -5.05 6.59
C ALA A 918 -5.12 -5.67 7.46
N GLU A 919 -6.02 -6.51 6.96
CA GLU A 919 -6.42 -7.74 7.67
C GLU A 919 -5.48 -8.15 8.80
N GLU A 920 -4.23 -8.42 8.48
CA GLU A 920 -3.13 -8.76 9.34
C GLU A 920 -2.68 -7.70 10.28
N ASN A 921 -3.40 -6.64 10.31
CA ASN A 921 -3.13 -5.54 11.14
C ASN A 921 -4.25 -5.46 12.18
N ARG A 922 -5.44 -6.06 11.94
CA ARG A 922 -6.61 -6.32 12.83
C ARG A 922 -6.26 -6.74 14.26
N GLY A 923 -7.02 -6.26 15.23
CA GLY A 923 -6.92 -6.67 16.64
C GLY A 923 -5.63 -6.26 17.36
N LEU A 924 -5.17 -7.10 18.30
CA LEU A 924 -4.36 -6.64 19.45
C LEU A 924 -3.11 -7.43 19.78
N LEU A 925 -3.27 -8.76 19.76
CA LEU A 925 -2.15 -9.70 19.58
C LEU A 925 -1.55 -9.57 18.18
N CYS A 926 -2.12 -8.63 17.42
CA CYS A 926 -1.62 -8.17 16.18
C CYS A 926 -0.15 -7.81 16.31
N THR A 927 0.64 -8.11 15.28
CA THR A 927 2.08 -8.03 15.44
C THR A 927 2.47 -6.63 15.92
N SER A 928 1.76 -5.56 15.49
CA SER A 928 2.22 -4.16 15.62
C SER A 928 2.61 -3.58 16.93
N THR A 929 2.13 -4.16 18.00
CA THR A 929 2.10 -3.45 19.26
C THR A 929 3.52 -2.99 19.64
N VAL A 930 4.55 -3.75 19.25
CA VAL A 930 5.97 -3.34 19.26
C VAL A 930 6.22 -2.02 18.52
N ASP A 931 6.15 -1.99 17.20
CA ASP A 931 6.67 -0.83 16.47
C ASP A 931 5.73 0.36 16.56
N ARG A 932 4.48 0.16 17.03
CA ARG A 932 3.50 1.18 17.41
C ARG A 932 3.83 1.83 18.76
N GLN A 933 4.35 1.03 19.70
CA GLN A 933 4.89 1.46 21.00
C GLN A 933 6.28 2.06 20.87
N LEU A 934 7.03 1.67 19.84
CA LEU A 934 7.95 2.60 19.23
C LEU A 934 7.08 3.81 18.77
N ILE A 935 6.31 3.80 17.67
CA ILE A 935 5.92 4.98 16.84
C ILE A 935 5.96 6.32 17.54
N ARG A 936 5.09 6.47 18.52
CA ARG A 936 4.88 7.78 19.12
C ARG A 936 5.58 7.95 20.45
N LYS A 937 6.34 6.96 20.89
CA LYS A 937 7.60 7.27 21.56
C LYS A 937 8.53 7.98 20.57
N GLU A 938 8.28 8.13 19.26
CA GLU A 938 8.95 9.19 18.47
C GLU A 938 8.36 10.61 18.72
N ILE A 939 7.52 10.83 19.74
CA ILE A 939 6.68 12.04 19.82
C ILE A 939 6.84 12.91 21.17
N PHE A 940 7.77 12.64 22.15
CA PHE A 940 8.40 13.38 23.39
C PHE A 940 9.97 13.62 23.94
N ARG A 941 11.38 13.40 23.68
CA ARG A 941 12.59 13.19 22.61
C ARG A 941 12.93 13.63 20.95
N ARG A 942 12.31 14.31 19.77
CA ARG A 942 11.32 15.55 19.16
C ARG A 942 10.25 16.59 19.77
N LEU A 943 8.90 16.53 19.64
CA LEU A 943 7.89 17.62 19.90
C LEU A 943 8.30 18.54 21.05
N ALA A 944 8.61 17.90 22.17
CA ALA A 944 9.02 18.51 23.41
C ALA A 944 10.17 19.51 23.27
N THR A 945 11.17 19.29 22.42
CA THR A 945 12.21 20.29 22.15
C THR A 945 11.68 21.50 21.41
N ALA A 946 10.69 21.36 20.54
CA ALA A 946 10.06 22.54 19.95
C ALA A 946 9.25 23.37 20.98
N VAL A 947 8.75 22.80 22.09
CA VAL A 947 8.19 23.62 23.21
C VAL A 947 9.23 24.06 24.22
N ILE A 948 10.29 23.30 24.46
CA ILE A 948 11.45 23.77 25.24
C ILE A 948 12.02 25.03 24.54
N VAL A 949 12.31 24.95 23.25
CA VAL A 949 12.77 26.08 22.42
C VAL A 949 11.73 27.22 22.40
N GLY A 950 10.45 26.92 22.17
CA GLY A 950 9.38 27.94 22.19
C GLY A 950 9.25 28.68 23.53
N SER A 951 9.49 27.99 24.65
CA SER A 951 9.42 28.59 26.00
C SER A 951 10.53 29.62 26.24
N PHE A 952 11.74 29.40 25.70
CA PHE A 952 12.84 30.37 25.77
C PHE A 952 12.57 31.64 24.94
N ILE A 953 11.96 31.51 23.76
CA ILE A 953 11.64 32.65 22.89
C ILE A 953 10.57 33.56 23.55
N TYR A 954 9.53 32.96 24.15
CA TYR A 954 8.47 33.71 24.82
C TYR A 954 8.99 34.50 26.04
N ALA A 955 9.98 33.95 26.78
CA ALA A 955 10.65 34.65 27.87
C ALA A 955 11.43 35.89 27.37
N GLY A 956 12.14 35.78 26.25
CA GLY A 956 12.89 36.89 25.64
C GLY A 956 12.01 38.07 25.20
N SER A 957 10.78 37.80 24.73
CA SER A 957 9.86 38.86 24.30
C SER A 957 9.37 39.74 25.46
N LYS A 958 9.15 39.16 26.65
CA LYS A 958 8.74 39.95 27.84
C LYS A 958 9.86 40.85 28.38
N ALA A 959 11.12 40.57 28.07
CA ALA A 959 12.23 41.46 28.43
C ALA A 959 12.23 42.74 27.59
N LYS A 960 12.06 42.64 26.26
CA LYS A 960 12.08 43.81 25.35
C LYS A 960 10.92 44.79 25.59
N ASN A 961 9.73 44.32 25.98
CA ASN A 961 8.61 45.21 26.31
C ASN A 961 8.78 45.97 27.64
N LYS A 962 9.78 45.62 28.48
CA LYS A 962 10.14 46.43 29.66
C LYS A 962 11.21 47.49 29.40
N SER A 963 12.02 47.35 28.35
CA SER A 963 13.08 48.32 28.01
C SER A 963 12.64 49.43 27.04
N LYS A 964 11.33 49.53 26.75
CA LYS A 964 10.77 50.52 25.81
C LYS A 964 9.71 51.45 26.45
N ALA A 965 9.73 51.55 27.78
CA ALA A 965 8.77 52.31 28.59
C ALA A 965 9.47 53.17 29.66
N SER A 966 10.73 53.57 29.41
CA SER A 966 11.58 54.25 30.40
C SER A 966 12.59 55.24 29.79
N ASN A 967 12.30 55.76 28.59
CA ASN A 967 13.07 56.82 27.91
C ASN A 967 12.10 57.58 27.01
N GLU A 968 11.57 58.73 27.47
CA GLU A 968 11.16 59.92 26.66
C GLU A 968 10.47 60.97 27.56
N THR A 969 11.28 61.84 28.17
CA THR A 969 10.92 63.07 28.90
C THR A 969 12.18 63.94 29.00
N CYS A 970 12.23 65.27 28.82
CA CYS A 970 11.28 66.27 28.29
C CYS A 970 12.11 67.51 27.86
N VAL A 971 11.81 68.12 26.70
CA VAL A 971 12.21 69.49 26.24
C VAL A 971 11.22 69.85 25.10
N GLU A 972 10.55 71.01 24.98
CA GLU A 972 10.25 72.13 25.90
C GLU A 972 8.95 72.86 25.45
N SER A 973 8.59 73.95 26.14
CA SER A 973 7.58 75.00 25.82
C SER A 973 7.68 75.61 24.40
N GLU A 974 6.69 76.32 23.81
CA GLU A 974 5.29 76.70 24.17
C GLU A 974 4.48 77.01 22.86
N PRO A 975 3.17 77.36 22.89
CA PRO A 975 2.30 77.38 21.69
C PRO A 975 2.10 78.75 21.01
N GLU A 976 1.57 78.74 19.78
CA GLU A 976 0.58 79.75 19.35
C GLU A 976 -0.41 79.24 18.26
N ALA A 977 -1.39 80.07 17.89
CA ALA A 977 -2.63 79.71 17.18
C ALA A 977 -2.48 79.46 15.66
N GLY A 978 -3.56 79.09 14.93
CA GLY A 978 -3.44 79.14 13.46
C GLY A 978 -4.57 78.85 12.46
N ASP A 979 -5.64 78.08 12.77
CA ASP A 979 -6.88 78.00 11.96
C ASP A 979 -6.80 77.49 10.47
N ASN A 980 -7.98 77.27 9.87
CA ASN A 980 -8.34 77.18 8.44
C ASN A 980 -7.98 76.00 7.52
N GLN A 981 -8.97 75.08 7.41
CA GLN A 981 -9.78 74.81 6.21
C GLN A 981 -9.22 74.12 4.92
N SER A 982 -10.17 73.43 4.25
CA SER A 982 -10.27 73.09 2.81
C SER A 982 -9.41 71.94 2.25
N THR A 983 -9.85 71.10 1.29
CA THR A 983 -11.20 70.79 0.73
C THR A 983 -11.21 69.35 0.14
N PRO A 984 -12.37 68.73 -0.19
CA PRO A 984 -12.48 67.26 -0.43
C PRO A 984 -13.07 66.85 -1.82
N TYR A 985 -13.66 65.64 -1.90
CA TYR A 985 -14.41 64.99 -3.02
C TYR A 985 -13.58 64.26 -4.12
N SER A 986 -14.05 63.18 -4.78
CA SER A 986 -15.08 62.15 -4.46
C SER A 986 -15.14 60.99 -5.49
N ARG A 987 -15.96 59.95 -5.20
CA ARG A 987 -16.96 59.24 -6.07
C ARG A 987 -16.86 59.38 -7.62
N LEU A 988 -17.19 58.39 -8.47
CA LEU A 988 -17.75 57.03 -8.32
C LEU A 988 -17.54 56.20 -9.63
N SER A 989 -18.00 54.94 -9.66
CA SER A 989 -18.17 54.09 -10.85
C SER A 989 -19.07 54.74 -11.94
N SER A 990 -19.08 54.34 -13.23
CA SER A 990 -19.36 52.97 -13.72
C SER A 990 -19.39 52.86 -15.27
N GLN A 991 -19.44 51.61 -15.79
CA GLN A 991 -19.90 51.21 -17.15
C GLN A 991 -19.03 51.64 -18.37
N ASN A 992 -19.03 50.95 -19.53
CA ASN A 992 -19.58 49.63 -19.93
C ASN A 992 -18.86 49.10 -21.20
N LEU A 993 -19.00 47.80 -21.51
CA LEU A 993 -19.02 47.13 -22.85
C LEU A 993 -17.94 47.53 -23.91
N ASN A 994 -17.29 46.61 -24.64
CA ASN A 994 -17.96 45.57 -25.43
C ASN A 994 -17.04 44.44 -25.97
N SER A 995 -17.70 43.43 -26.53
CA SER A 995 -17.30 42.22 -27.26
C SER A 995 -16.01 42.12 -28.12
N SER A 996 -15.42 40.91 -28.07
CA SER A 996 -15.09 39.97 -29.19
C SER A 996 -13.79 40.03 -30.03
N SER A 997 -13.23 38.82 -30.15
CA SER A 997 -12.68 38.11 -31.33
C SER A 997 -11.26 38.34 -31.89
N VAL A 998 -10.40 37.34 -31.61
CA VAL A 998 -9.54 36.52 -32.51
C VAL A 998 -8.72 37.20 -33.63
N ILE A 999 -7.38 37.06 -33.59
CA ILE A 999 -6.55 36.29 -34.57
C ILE A 999 -5.07 36.24 -34.11
N SER A 1000 -4.34 35.23 -34.60
CA SER A 1000 -2.99 34.81 -34.23
C SER A 1000 -1.84 35.72 -34.71
N GLY A 1001 -0.72 35.65 -33.98
CA GLY A 1001 0.64 35.92 -34.46
C GLY A 1001 1.61 34.93 -33.83
#